data_AF-A0A242CIZ1-F1
#
_entry.id   AF-A0A242CIZ1-F1
#
_cell.length_a   1.000
_cell.length_b   1.000
_cell.length_c   1.000
_cell.angle_alpha   90.00
_cell.angle_beta   90.00
_cell.angle_gamma   90.00
#
_symmetry.space_group_name_H-M   'P 1'
#
loop_
_entity.id
_entity.type
_entity.pdbx_description
1 polymer ?
#
loop_
_entity_poly.entity_id
_entity_poly.type
_entity_poly.pdbx_seq_one_letter_code
_entity_poly.pdbx_strand_id
1 'polypeptide(L)'
;MKKIYIIGMLSFSGLFLSGFTTISSETTTQSVKETEGTLSSEKVEESSSEQQSSESNSTSVETEDSTVSTSSLDSSEDTSDEKIITEEVNKPMGTYAKGNGQMRSRRSTYREDVISATEVGRPPKSFIDISSWNGAISAQEYGIMKGFGISGVVVKLTEYTNYKNPERFTQIKNARAQGLKVSVYHYSHFRTKAEAVAEARYFANAATEMGLSRDTIMVNDAEEPAMNNGQATENSLAFEQELKSRGFNNVIHYSMGSWFTGASPVLNPAILGRQNIWVANYPYNPVGDNLLYKAEGYSAWQWSSALVFPNISIGVGVFDINTDYAGRFTGGKVYDTILEQNAYTYSARVVQSNEAKVHGIYDDVNNTRPGIKMLGTGERFSGQKVTILASARTNRSTYLKFYVNGMTAWMDSRAFKSELDTSIIEPTDFMADIKSVSEASKHGLYTEPNNTSEKNLKLGTGLLYANQSVRIINIAKISTGVTAYQFTLNGQIIGWMDSRAFKEYDKILEQNQYTYMARILPEDQSKIHGVYDGINNTGPGIKHLAMGNRFANQRVTILSSARTTRSTYLKFSVNGTIAWMDRRAFKSELDSVTFKKEQFTTSIKPVSESSKHGLYTNPNNTSEQTLKLGTGSSYANRTVEVVNSAKISTGVMAYQFSRNGQVVGWLDSRAFKEYDKILEQNQYTYMARVLPENQSKIHGVYDDINNTRPEIKLLGMANKFANQKVTILASARTNRSTYLKFSFNGTIAWMDARAVRPELDKVVIEKEKITTSIKSVSESNKHGLYTQPNNTSLKNEKLGLGSKYAGQKVEVIQKGKISNGVLVYQFKLDNQLIGWLDSRAFN
;
A
#
# COMPACT_ATOMS: atom_id res chain seq x y z
N MET A 1 -18.48 -15.91 1.94
CA MET A 1 -18.69 -14.45 1.76
C MET A 1 -17.38 -13.88 1.25
N LYS A 2 -17.25 -13.30 0.05
CA LYS A 2 -17.91 -12.09 -0.51
C LYS A 2 -17.82 -10.88 0.43
N LYS A 3 -16.87 -9.98 0.14
CA LYS A 3 -17.14 -8.54 -0.01
C LYS A 3 -16.23 -7.98 -1.10
N ILE A 4 -16.85 -7.44 -2.14
CA ILE A 4 -16.21 -6.70 -3.24
C ILE A 4 -16.27 -5.23 -2.84
N TYR A 5 -15.22 -4.45 -3.12
CA TYR A 5 -15.30 -2.99 -3.09
C TYR A 5 -14.94 -2.43 -4.46
N ILE A 6 -15.87 -1.67 -5.05
CA ILE A 6 -15.66 -0.88 -6.26
C ILE A 6 -15.51 0.57 -5.83
N ILE A 7 -14.31 1.11 -6.02
CA ILE A 7 -13.96 2.54 -5.99
C ILE A 7 -12.85 2.66 -7.05
N GLY A 8 -12.83 3.61 -7.98
CA GLY A 8 -13.68 4.77 -8.22
C GLY A 8 -12.82 5.80 -8.93
N MET A 9 -13.19 6.25 -10.14
CA MET A 9 -12.32 7.10 -10.96
C MET A 9 -12.03 8.45 -10.28
N LEU A 10 -10.75 8.74 -10.06
CA LEU A 10 -10.24 10.10 -9.83
C LEU A 10 -8.99 10.32 -10.67
N SER A 11 -9.16 11.05 -11.78
CA SER A 11 -8.07 11.50 -12.63
C SER A 11 -7.42 12.75 -12.02
N PHE A 12 -6.17 12.64 -11.59
CA PHE A 12 -5.38 13.80 -11.15
C PHE A 12 -4.00 13.82 -11.80
N SER A 13 -3.76 14.83 -12.63
CA SER A 13 -2.46 15.14 -13.21
C SER A 13 -1.61 15.90 -12.19
N GLY A 14 -0.56 15.24 -11.67
CA GLY A 14 0.37 15.81 -10.70
C GLY A 14 1.79 15.91 -11.24
N LEU A 15 2.42 17.09 -11.11
CA LEU A 15 3.82 17.30 -11.47
C LEU A 15 4.73 16.65 -10.40
N PHE A 16 5.68 15.82 -10.82
CA PHE A 16 6.81 15.46 -9.97
C PHE A 16 7.76 16.67 -9.84
N LEU A 17 7.68 17.36 -8.70
CA LEU A 17 8.65 18.38 -8.31
C LEU A 17 9.60 17.79 -7.26
N SER A 18 10.86 17.54 -7.64
CA SER A 18 11.85 16.88 -6.79
C SER A 18 12.42 17.82 -5.73
N GLY A 19 11.82 17.83 -4.54
CA GLY A 19 12.38 18.50 -3.36
C GLY A 19 13.43 17.64 -2.66
N PHE A 20 14.72 17.95 -2.86
CA PHE A 20 15.76 17.47 -1.94
C PHE A 20 15.59 18.14 -0.57
N THR A 21 15.73 17.38 0.51
CA THR A 21 15.91 17.92 1.86
C THR A 21 17.03 17.14 2.54
N THR A 22 18.08 17.85 2.95
CA THR A 22 19.27 17.25 3.57
C THR A 22 19.02 16.82 5.01
N ILE A 23 19.68 15.73 5.40
CA ILE A 23 19.69 15.24 6.77
C ILE A 23 20.41 16.26 7.67
N SER A 24 19.81 16.56 8.83
CA SER A 24 20.52 17.06 10.00
C SER A 24 20.26 16.09 11.14
N SER A 25 21.33 15.65 11.80
CA SER A 25 21.28 14.72 12.92
C SER A 25 21.32 15.49 14.24
N GLU A 26 20.38 15.22 15.14
CA GLU A 26 20.59 15.56 16.56
C GLU A 26 19.97 14.50 17.46
N THR A 27 20.70 14.13 18.50
CA THR A 27 20.35 13.03 19.41
C THR A 27 19.87 13.60 20.73
N THR A 28 18.64 13.31 21.13
CA THR A 28 18.19 13.53 22.51
C THR A 28 17.38 12.34 22.99
N THR A 29 17.94 11.59 23.93
CA THR A 29 17.21 10.62 24.76
C THR A 29 16.44 11.35 25.85
N GLN A 30 15.12 11.13 25.93
CA GLN A 30 14.43 11.05 27.22
C GLN A 30 13.16 10.21 27.11
N SER A 31 12.66 9.79 28.27
CA SER A 31 11.70 8.70 28.44
C SER A 31 10.49 9.15 29.28
N VAL A 32 9.58 8.18 29.53
CA VAL A 32 8.61 8.10 30.64
C VAL A 32 7.12 8.24 30.26
N LYS A 33 6.37 7.26 30.81
CA LYS A 33 4.91 7.16 31.04
C LYS A 33 3.98 6.83 29.88
N GLU A 34 3.58 5.56 29.92
CA GLU A 34 2.22 5.09 29.65
C GLU A 34 1.16 5.95 30.37
N THR A 35 -0.08 5.87 29.90
CA THR A 35 -1.26 6.01 30.77
C THR A 35 -2.37 5.11 30.20
N GLU A 36 -2.98 4.29 31.06
CA GLU A 36 -4.06 3.37 30.66
C GLU A 36 -5.40 4.10 30.47
N GLY A 37 -6.32 3.48 29.73
CA GLY A 37 -7.65 4.03 29.44
C GLY A 37 -8.62 2.93 29.01
N THR A 38 -9.22 2.25 29.99
CA THR A 38 -9.92 0.97 29.80
C THR A 38 -11.43 1.13 29.56
N LEU A 39 -11.96 0.25 28.69
CA LEU A 39 -13.36 -0.17 28.46
C LEU A 39 -14.51 0.58 29.16
N SER A 40 -15.55 0.91 28.37
CA SER A 40 -16.95 0.63 28.76
C SER A 40 -17.78 0.26 27.52
N SER A 41 -18.98 -0.32 27.74
CA SER A 41 -19.79 -0.97 26.69
C SER A 41 -21.28 -0.99 27.00
N GLU A 42 -22.11 -0.55 26.05
CA GLU A 42 -23.58 -0.74 25.93
C GLU A 42 -23.94 -0.42 24.46
N LYS A 43 -24.77 -1.14 23.67
CA LYS A 43 -25.88 -2.13 23.82
C LYS A 43 -27.28 -1.50 23.98
N VAL A 44 -28.31 -2.23 23.53
CA VAL A 44 -29.74 -1.83 23.26
C VAL A 44 -29.85 -1.14 21.87
N GLU A 45 -30.42 -1.76 20.82
CA GLU A 45 -31.85 -2.10 20.52
C GLU A 45 -32.66 -0.83 20.15
N GLU A 46 -33.59 -0.78 19.18
CA GLU A 46 -34.52 -1.80 18.62
C GLU A 46 -34.73 -1.77 17.07
N SER A 47 -35.44 -2.80 16.57
CA SER A 47 -36.59 -2.85 15.62
C SER A 47 -36.95 -1.64 14.71
N SER A 48 -37.64 -1.74 13.56
CA SER A 48 -38.44 -2.80 12.90
C SER A 48 -38.43 -2.55 11.37
N SER A 49 -38.35 -3.50 10.42
CA SER A 49 -39.26 -4.61 10.00
C SER A 49 -40.44 -4.22 9.08
N GLU A 50 -40.50 -4.82 7.89
CA GLU A 50 -41.69 -5.33 7.14
C GLU A 50 -41.10 -6.15 5.95
N GLN A 51 -41.39 -7.45 5.77
CA GLN A 51 -42.62 -8.13 5.30
C GLN A 51 -42.94 -7.80 3.83
N GLN A 52 -43.35 -8.75 2.96
CA GLN A 52 -44.33 -9.85 3.04
C GLN A 52 -43.74 -11.16 2.42
N SER A 53 -44.10 -12.45 2.66
CA SER A 53 -45.34 -13.20 3.03
C SER A 53 -46.49 -13.11 2.00
N SER A 54 -47.39 -14.07 1.80
CA SER A 54 -47.84 -15.28 2.54
C SER A 54 -47.95 -16.51 1.60
N GLU A 55 -48.49 -17.70 1.89
CA GLU A 55 -49.80 -18.18 2.44
C GLU A 55 -49.63 -19.63 3.00
N SER A 56 -50.10 -20.03 4.20
CA SER A 56 -51.47 -20.32 4.73
C SER A 56 -52.15 -21.56 4.08
N ASN A 57 -52.98 -22.40 4.73
CA ASN A 57 -53.66 -22.46 6.06
C ASN A 57 -53.86 -23.97 6.42
N SER A 58 -54.04 -24.50 7.66
CA SER A 58 -55.18 -24.43 8.62
C SER A 58 -56.57 -24.83 8.04
N THR A 59 -57.48 -25.63 8.66
CA THR A 59 -57.52 -26.45 9.91
C THR A 59 -58.77 -27.42 9.91
N SER A 60 -58.70 -28.58 10.60
CA SER A 60 -59.80 -29.36 11.27
C SER A 60 -60.96 -30.08 10.53
N VAL A 61 -61.55 -31.04 11.28
CA VAL A 61 -62.92 -31.63 11.30
C VAL A 61 -63.07 -33.08 10.79
N GLU A 62 -63.93 -33.84 11.49
CA GLU A 62 -64.15 -35.30 11.45
C GLU A 62 -65.52 -35.65 10.79
N THR A 63 -66.11 -36.81 11.15
CA THR A 63 -67.37 -37.45 10.65
C THR A 63 -67.24 -38.09 9.25
N GLU A 64 -67.61 -39.36 8.98
CA GLU A 64 -68.81 -40.18 9.33
C GLU A 64 -70.09 -39.59 8.67
N ASP A 65 -70.89 -40.31 7.86
CA ASP A 65 -71.64 -41.51 8.26
C ASP A 65 -72.19 -42.36 7.06
N SER A 66 -72.42 -43.62 7.42
CA SER A 66 -73.06 -44.81 6.84
C SER A 66 -74.26 -44.73 5.86
N THR A 67 -74.35 -45.75 4.99
CA THR A 67 -75.57 -46.62 4.85
C THR A 67 -75.09 -48.08 4.66
N VAL A 68 -75.55 -49.15 5.34
CA VAL A 68 -76.91 -49.67 5.66
C VAL A 68 -77.60 -50.27 4.44
N SER A 69 -78.01 -51.55 4.36
CA SER A 69 -77.84 -52.80 5.17
C SER A 69 -78.09 -54.01 4.21
N THR A 70 -78.12 -55.31 4.53
CA THR A 70 -78.67 -56.15 5.64
C THR A 70 -78.08 -57.57 5.58
N SER A 71 -77.95 -58.38 6.64
CA SER A 71 -78.15 -58.18 8.09
C SER A 71 -77.74 -59.46 8.87
N SER A 72 -77.27 -59.30 10.13
CA SER A 72 -77.33 -60.28 11.26
C SER A 72 -76.84 -61.72 11.05
N LEU A 73 -75.90 -62.31 11.80
CA LEU A 73 -75.19 -62.00 13.07
C LEU A 73 -73.85 -62.85 13.05
N ASP A 74 -72.95 -62.96 14.05
CA ASP A 74 -72.93 -62.60 15.48
C ASP A 74 -71.47 -62.39 16.01
N SER A 75 -71.30 -62.35 17.34
CA SER A 75 -70.05 -62.42 18.15
C SER A 75 -69.09 -63.58 17.81
N SER A 76 -67.76 -63.54 18.07
CA SER A 76 -66.86 -62.47 18.58
C SER A 76 -65.38 -62.94 18.53
N GLU A 77 -64.44 -62.00 18.68
CA GLU A 77 -62.98 -62.21 18.81
C GLU A 77 -62.28 -62.81 17.57
N ASP A 78 -61.69 -61.93 16.75
CA ASP A 78 -60.69 -62.29 15.73
C ASP A 78 -59.37 -61.56 16.04
N THR A 79 -58.24 -62.16 15.64
CA THR A 79 -56.92 -61.84 16.19
C THR A 79 -56.17 -60.74 15.44
N SER A 80 -55.45 -59.89 16.17
CA SER A 80 -54.54 -58.91 15.58
C SER A 80 -53.30 -59.58 14.99
N ASP A 81 -53.16 -59.57 13.66
CA ASP A 81 -51.99 -60.07 12.94
C ASP A 81 -50.69 -59.44 13.45
N GLU A 82 -49.84 -60.23 14.11
CA GLU A 82 -48.52 -59.79 14.56
C GLU A 82 -47.57 -59.71 13.36
N LYS A 83 -46.88 -58.58 13.18
CA LYS A 83 -45.99 -58.33 12.03
C LYS A 83 -44.73 -59.20 12.09
N ILE A 84 -44.76 -60.40 11.51
CA ILE A 84 -43.61 -61.31 11.46
C ILE A 84 -42.62 -60.88 10.37
N ILE A 85 -41.36 -60.62 10.77
CA ILE A 85 -40.24 -60.39 9.85
C ILE A 85 -39.43 -61.70 9.71
N THR A 86 -39.32 -62.22 8.49
CA THR A 86 -38.53 -63.41 8.14
C THR A 86 -37.30 -63.04 7.29
N GLU A 87 -36.36 -63.97 7.08
CA GLU A 87 -35.19 -63.73 6.19
C GLU A 87 -35.59 -63.16 4.82
N GLU A 88 -36.68 -63.64 4.24
CA GLU A 88 -37.11 -63.28 2.87
C GLU A 88 -37.65 -61.84 2.76
N VAL A 89 -37.99 -61.19 3.89
CA VAL A 89 -38.57 -59.83 3.93
C VAL A 89 -37.77 -58.84 4.78
N ASN A 90 -36.68 -59.26 5.41
CA ASN A 90 -35.84 -58.41 6.26
C ASN A 90 -35.04 -57.37 5.45
N LYS A 91 -34.89 -56.14 5.98
CA LYS A 91 -34.27 -55.01 5.26
C LYS A 91 -32.82 -54.75 5.69
N PRO A 92 -31.83 -54.70 4.77
CA PRO A 92 -30.51 -54.19 5.11
C PRO A 92 -30.52 -52.66 5.30
N MET A 93 -29.56 -52.14 6.05
CA MET A 93 -29.33 -50.70 6.21
C MET A 93 -29.18 -50.00 4.84
N GLY A 94 -29.68 -48.78 4.75
CA GLY A 94 -29.68 -47.98 3.52
C GLY A 94 -30.74 -48.40 2.49
N THR A 95 -31.71 -49.25 2.84
CA THR A 95 -32.74 -49.72 1.91
C THR A 95 -33.49 -48.55 1.26
N TYR A 96 -33.88 -47.54 2.03
CA TYR A 96 -34.54 -46.35 1.48
C TYR A 96 -33.57 -45.32 0.87
N ALA A 97 -32.28 -45.35 1.21
CA ALA A 97 -31.24 -44.58 0.52
C ALA A 97 -30.89 -45.15 -0.88
N LYS A 98 -31.04 -46.47 -1.07
CA LYS A 98 -30.77 -47.21 -2.32
C LYS A 98 -31.92 -47.09 -3.36
N GLY A 99 -33.08 -46.58 -2.96
CA GLY A 99 -34.22 -46.30 -3.84
C GLY A 99 -35.17 -47.49 -4.02
N ASN A 100 -36.44 -47.18 -4.27
CA ASN A 100 -37.55 -48.14 -4.16
C ASN A 100 -37.70 -49.04 -5.41
N GLY A 101 -36.78 -50.00 -5.58
CA GLY A 101 -36.85 -51.05 -6.61
C GLY A 101 -37.52 -52.33 -6.11
N GLN A 102 -38.52 -52.83 -6.84
CA GLN A 102 -39.21 -54.09 -6.52
C GLN A 102 -38.26 -55.30 -6.44
N MET A 103 -38.66 -56.31 -5.66
CA MET A 103 -38.02 -57.63 -5.51
C MET A 103 -37.24 -58.09 -6.75
N ARG A 104 -35.91 -58.13 -6.67
CA ARG A 104 -35.07 -58.77 -7.68
C ARG A 104 -34.43 -60.05 -7.14
N SER A 105 -35.14 -61.13 -7.46
CA SER A 105 -34.72 -62.53 -7.44
C SER A 105 -33.26 -62.75 -7.88
N ARG A 106 -32.70 -63.86 -7.39
CA ARG A 106 -31.39 -64.43 -7.76
C ARG A 106 -31.07 -64.23 -9.25
N ARG A 107 -29.92 -63.58 -9.52
CA ARG A 107 -29.34 -63.27 -10.85
C ARG A 107 -30.18 -62.34 -11.74
N SER A 108 -29.83 -61.05 -11.76
CA SER A 108 -29.95 -60.24 -12.97
C SER A 108 -28.90 -59.13 -13.02
N THR A 109 -28.41 -58.80 -14.22
CA THR A 109 -27.33 -57.82 -14.43
C THR A 109 -27.89 -56.42 -14.61
N TYR A 110 -27.97 -55.66 -13.51
CA TYR A 110 -27.95 -54.20 -13.52
C TYR A 110 -26.86 -53.77 -12.54
N ARG A 111 -25.83 -53.07 -13.05
CA ARG A 111 -24.73 -52.55 -12.24
C ARG A 111 -24.88 -51.03 -12.12
N GLU A 112 -24.97 -50.55 -10.89
CA GLU A 112 -24.31 -49.29 -10.53
C GLU A 112 -22.79 -49.48 -10.75
N ASP A 113 -22.06 -48.41 -11.06
CA ASP A 113 -20.62 -48.49 -11.30
C ASP A 113 -19.87 -48.89 -10.01
N VAL A 114 -19.55 -50.19 -9.91
CA VAL A 114 -18.94 -50.80 -8.73
C VAL A 114 -17.58 -50.19 -8.41
N ILE A 115 -17.43 -49.71 -7.18
CA ILE A 115 -16.25 -48.96 -6.73
C ILE A 115 -15.23 -49.94 -6.15
N SER A 116 -14.04 -50.03 -6.74
CA SER A 116 -12.99 -50.90 -6.21
C SER A 116 -12.34 -50.31 -4.96
N ALA A 117 -12.08 -51.16 -3.97
CA ALA A 117 -11.27 -50.83 -2.80
C ALA A 117 -9.87 -50.28 -3.17
N THR A 118 -9.34 -50.61 -4.35
CA THR A 118 -8.08 -50.07 -4.87
C THR A 118 -8.14 -48.62 -5.38
N GLU A 119 -9.33 -48.03 -5.55
CA GLU A 119 -9.44 -46.69 -6.11
C GLU A 119 -8.89 -45.62 -5.15
N VAL A 120 -7.93 -44.84 -5.67
CA VAL A 120 -7.37 -43.64 -5.03
C VAL A 120 -8.29 -42.44 -5.25
N GLY A 121 -8.17 -41.41 -4.40
CA GLY A 121 -8.99 -40.19 -4.53
C GLY A 121 -10.47 -40.35 -4.13
N ARG A 122 -10.90 -41.51 -3.63
CA ARG A 122 -12.19 -41.74 -2.97
C ARG A 122 -12.18 -41.25 -1.51
N PRO A 123 -13.35 -41.06 -0.86
CA PRO A 123 -13.42 -40.82 0.58
C PRO A 123 -12.78 -41.95 1.39
N PRO A 124 -12.37 -41.71 2.66
CA PRO A 124 -11.77 -42.73 3.50
C PRO A 124 -12.66 -43.97 3.64
N LYS A 125 -12.05 -45.13 3.38
CA LYS A 125 -12.64 -46.46 3.54
C LYS A 125 -12.46 -46.90 5.00
N SER A 126 -13.24 -46.32 5.91
CA SER A 126 -13.05 -46.47 7.37
C SER A 126 -13.67 -47.75 7.91
N PHE A 127 -14.94 -48.00 7.59
CA PHE A 127 -15.68 -49.18 8.04
C PHE A 127 -16.75 -49.58 7.01
N ILE A 128 -17.19 -50.83 7.09
CA ILE A 128 -18.32 -51.38 6.33
C ILE A 128 -19.50 -51.68 7.24
N ASP A 129 -20.69 -51.81 6.69
CA ASP A 129 -21.87 -52.34 7.37
C ASP A 129 -22.49 -53.51 6.58
N ILE A 130 -23.07 -54.47 7.30
CA ILE A 130 -23.45 -55.80 6.76
C ILE A 130 -24.68 -56.40 7.44
N SER A 131 -25.34 -57.35 6.75
CA SER A 131 -26.50 -58.12 7.26
C SER A 131 -26.42 -59.61 6.87
N SER A 132 -27.50 -60.40 7.07
CA SER A 132 -27.58 -61.77 6.56
C SER A 132 -27.45 -61.85 5.02
N TRP A 133 -27.74 -60.75 4.31
CA TRP A 133 -27.62 -60.66 2.85
C TRP A 133 -26.17 -60.76 2.35
N ASN A 134 -25.18 -60.51 3.20
CA ASN A 134 -23.75 -60.73 2.90
C ASN A 134 -23.28 -62.15 3.27
N GLY A 135 -24.11 -62.94 3.96
CA GLY A 135 -23.79 -64.30 4.39
C GLY A 135 -22.64 -64.40 5.42
N ALA A 136 -22.11 -65.62 5.55
CA ALA A 136 -21.03 -65.98 6.46
C ALA A 136 -19.66 -65.44 6.02
N ILE A 137 -19.32 -64.19 6.37
CA ILE A 137 -17.99 -63.61 6.08
C ILE A 137 -16.90 -64.30 6.91
N SER A 138 -15.86 -64.82 6.25
CA SER A 138 -14.74 -65.49 6.92
C SER A 138 -13.76 -64.52 7.59
N ALA A 139 -12.97 -65.03 8.54
CA ALA A 139 -11.90 -64.26 9.16
C ALA A 139 -10.80 -63.87 8.14
N GLN A 140 -10.60 -64.63 7.07
CA GLN A 140 -9.61 -64.29 6.04
C GLN A 140 -10.09 -63.10 5.19
N GLU A 141 -11.37 -63.05 4.83
CA GLU A 141 -11.98 -61.96 4.06
C GLU A 141 -11.95 -60.64 4.84
N TYR A 142 -12.27 -60.65 6.13
CA TYR A 142 -12.06 -59.48 7.00
C TYR A 142 -10.58 -59.05 7.06
N GLY A 143 -9.64 -59.99 6.99
CA GLY A 143 -8.20 -59.70 6.91
C GLY A 143 -7.82 -58.99 5.60
N ILE A 144 -8.42 -59.40 4.47
CA ILE A 144 -8.27 -58.75 3.16
C ILE A 144 -8.85 -57.33 3.22
N MET A 145 -10.08 -57.16 3.72
CA MET A 145 -10.72 -55.84 3.90
C MET A 145 -9.87 -54.91 4.76
N LYS A 146 -9.30 -55.43 5.86
CA LYS A 146 -8.39 -54.70 6.75
C LYS A 146 -7.12 -54.23 6.03
N GLY A 147 -6.60 -55.03 5.09
CA GLY A 147 -5.49 -54.63 4.20
C GLY A 147 -5.81 -53.42 3.32
N PHE A 148 -7.09 -53.17 3.02
CA PHE A 148 -7.56 -51.98 2.29
C PHE A 148 -7.97 -50.79 3.18
N GLY A 149 -7.71 -50.87 4.49
CA GLY A 149 -7.92 -49.77 5.45
C GLY A 149 -9.16 -49.88 6.34
N ILE A 150 -10.02 -50.88 6.12
CA ILE A 150 -11.18 -51.15 6.97
C ILE A 150 -10.71 -51.44 8.40
N SER A 151 -11.22 -50.69 9.37
CA SER A 151 -10.83 -50.79 10.79
C SER A 151 -12.01 -51.04 11.74
N GLY A 152 -13.25 -50.90 11.24
CA GLY A 152 -14.46 -51.30 11.93
C GLY A 152 -15.46 -52.04 11.03
N VAL A 153 -16.48 -52.63 11.64
CA VAL A 153 -17.66 -53.17 10.95
C VAL A 153 -18.92 -52.97 11.81
N VAL A 154 -20.05 -52.65 11.19
CA VAL A 154 -21.36 -52.62 11.83
C VAL A 154 -22.20 -53.80 11.36
N VAL A 155 -22.67 -54.64 12.28
CA VAL A 155 -23.40 -55.88 11.94
C VAL A 155 -24.87 -55.76 12.34
N LYS A 156 -25.80 -56.08 11.43
CA LYS A 156 -27.23 -56.21 11.77
C LYS A 156 -27.40 -57.27 12.85
N LEU A 157 -28.02 -56.95 13.99
CA LEU A 157 -28.49 -57.97 14.93
C LEU A 157 -29.96 -58.31 14.73
N THR A 158 -30.79 -57.28 14.58
CA THR A 158 -32.24 -57.38 14.78
C THR A 158 -33.03 -56.45 13.85
N GLU A 159 -34.31 -56.76 13.68
CA GLU A 159 -35.31 -55.89 13.04
C GLU A 159 -36.66 -56.13 13.73
N TYR A 160 -37.39 -55.04 14.03
CA TYR A 160 -38.65 -55.11 14.78
C TYR A 160 -38.50 -55.92 16.09
N THR A 161 -39.58 -56.53 16.61
CA THR A 161 -39.57 -57.29 17.87
C THR A 161 -39.26 -58.78 17.73
N ASN A 162 -39.07 -59.30 16.51
CA ASN A 162 -39.01 -60.75 16.26
C ASN A 162 -37.88 -61.26 15.34
N TYR A 163 -37.26 -60.44 14.49
CA TYR A 163 -36.20 -60.91 13.59
C TYR A 163 -34.79 -60.79 14.20
N LYS A 164 -33.98 -61.86 14.09
CA LYS A 164 -32.54 -61.86 14.41
C LYS A 164 -31.72 -62.39 13.25
N ASN A 165 -30.75 -61.61 12.76
CA ASN A 165 -29.78 -62.02 11.75
C ASN A 165 -29.09 -63.35 12.17
N PRO A 166 -29.21 -64.47 11.43
CA PRO A 166 -28.62 -65.75 11.79
C PRO A 166 -27.09 -65.72 11.73
N GLU A 167 -26.53 -64.98 10.77
CA GLU A 167 -25.07 -64.87 10.54
C GLU A 167 -24.35 -64.02 11.59
N ARG A 168 -25.10 -63.36 12.50
CA ARG A 168 -24.56 -62.49 13.56
C ARG A 168 -23.41 -63.13 14.33
N PHE A 169 -23.49 -64.43 14.64
CA PHE A 169 -22.45 -65.15 15.38
C PHE A 169 -21.16 -65.27 14.58
N THR A 170 -21.26 -65.71 13.32
CA THR A 170 -20.12 -65.89 12.41
C THR A 170 -19.48 -64.54 12.09
N GLN A 171 -20.29 -63.56 11.69
CA GLN A 171 -19.85 -62.23 11.28
C GLN A 171 -19.10 -61.51 12.42
N ILE A 172 -19.67 -61.47 13.63
CA ILE A 172 -19.07 -60.78 14.78
C ILE A 172 -17.82 -61.51 15.31
N LYS A 173 -17.84 -62.85 15.35
CA LYS A 173 -16.68 -63.66 15.77
C LYS A 173 -15.49 -63.46 14.84
N ASN A 174 -15.71 -63.51 13.53
CA ASN A 174 -14.65 -63.42 12.53
C ASN A 174 -14.07 -62.01 12.40
N ALA A 175 -14.91 -60.97 12.53
CA ALA A 175 -14.44 -59.58 12.60
C ALA A 175 -13.58 -59.30 13.85
N ARG A 176 -14.03 -59.78 15.03
CA ARG A 176 -13.26 -59.71 16.28
C ARG A 176 -11.92 -60.44 16.17
N ALA A 177 -11.88 -61.61 15.51
CA ALA A 177 -10.65 -62.38 15.31
C ALA A 177 -9.60 -61.64 14.46
N GLN A 178 -10.03 -60.75 13.55
CA GLN A 178 -9.14 -59.86 12.80
C GLN A 178 -8.83 -58.55 13.52
N GLY A 179 -9.34 -58.34 14.74
CA GLY A 179 -9.16 -57.09 15.48
C GLY A 179 -9.77 -55.87 14.76
N LEU A 180 -10.91 -56.05 14.11
CA LEU A 180 -11.77 -54.95 13.66
C LEU A 180 -12.66 -54.51 14.84
N LYS A 181 -12.95 -53.21 14.95
CA LYS A 181 -13.92 -52.72 15.93
C LYS A 181 -15.33 -53.08 15.49
N VAL A 182 -15.98 -54.00 16.22
CA VAL A 182 -17.37 -54.38 15.97
C VAL A 182 -18.33 -53.42 16.66
N SER A 183 -19.26 -52.90 15.86
CA SER A 183 -20.49 -52.20 16.26
C SER A 183 -21.69 -52.99 15.73
N VAL A 184 -22.91 -52.65 16.12
CA VAL A 184 -24.12 -53.37 15.68
C VAL A 184 -25.29 -52.43 15.39
N TYR A 185 -26.23 -52.86 14.54
CA TYR A 185 -27.45 -52.10 14.25
C TYR A 185 -28.75 -52.91 14.41
N HIS A 186 -29.83 -52.17 14.61
CA HIS A 186 -31.21 -52.66 14.61
C HIS A 186 -32.02 -51.84 13.61
N TYR A 187 -32.67 -52.52 12.65
CA TYR A 187 -33.56 -51.89 11.68
C TYR A 187 -34.91 -51.60 12.34
N SER A 188 -35.19 -50.31 12.57
CA SER A 188 -36.30 -49.84 13.39
C SER A 188 -37.59 -49.72 12.58
N HIS A 189 -38.73 -49.99 13.22
CA HIS A 189 -40.08 -49.88 12.66
C HIS A 189 -41.03 -49.06 13.54
N PHE A 190 -40.58 -48.62 14.73
CA PHE A 190 -41.41 -47.96 15.73
C PHE A 190 -42.08 -46.66 15.24
N ARG A 191 -43.35 -46.48 15.61
CA ARG A 191 -44.15 -45.26 15.36
C ARG A 191 -44.50 -44.53 16.66
N THR A 192 -44.35 -45.20 17.79
CA THR A 192 -44.66 -44.71 19.13
C THR A 192 -43.50 -44.99 20.09
N LYS A 193 -43.48 -44.28 21.23
CA LYS A 193 -42.48 -44.51 22.30
C LYS A 193 -42.57 -45.92 22.89
N ALA A 194 -43.75 -46.55 22.86
CA ALA A 194 -43.94 -47.91 23.35
C ALA A 194 -43.30 -48.96 22.42
N GLU A 195 -43.54 -48.87 21.11
CA GLU A 195 -42.86 -49.70 20.10
C GLU A 195 -41.33 -49.47 20.17
N ALA A 196 -40.88 -48.22 20.30
CA ALA A 196 -39.45 -47.88 20.38
C ALA A 196 -38.75 -48.52 21.59
N VAL A 197 -39.42 -48.56 22.75
CA VAL A 197 -38.95 -49.26 23.94
C VAL A 197 -38.96 -50.78 23.74
N ALA A 198 -39.96 -51.35 23.06
CA ALA A 198 -40.01 -52.79 22.76
C ALA A 198 -38.89 -53.22 21.80
N GLU A 199 -38.63 -52.45 20.75
CA GLU A 199 -37.56 -52.67 19.77
C GLU A 199 -36.17 -52.53 20.40
N ALA A 200 -35.94 -51.50 21.23
CA ALA A 200 -34.72 -51.36 22.03
C ALA A 200 -34.53 -52.53 23.03
N ARG A 201 -35.62 -53.03 23.62
CA ARG A 201 -35.58 -54.23 24.47
C ARG A 201 -35.20 -55.48 23.69
N TYR A 202 -35.68 -55.64 22.47
CA TYR A 202 -35.30 -56.75 21.62
C TYR A 202 -33.82 -56.67 21.19
N PHE A 203 -33.37 -55.50 20.73
CA PHE A 203 -31.99 -55.25 20.29
C PHE A 203 -30.96 -55.51 21.40
N ALA A 204 -31.13 -54.90 22.58
CA ALA A 204 -30.18 -55.08 23.68
C ALA A 204 -30.27 -56.48 24.35
N ASN A 205 -31.36 -57.23 24.14
CA ASN A 205 -31.39 -58.66 24.48
C ASN A 205 -30.47 -59.44 23.53
N ALA A 206 -30.61 -59.25 22.21
CA ALA A 206 -29.74 -59.88 21.21
C ALA A 206 -28.26 -59.49 21.36
N ALA A 207 -27.96 -58.24 21.72
CA ALA A 207 -26.59 -57.80 22.00
C ALA A 207 -26.00 -58.42 23.28
N THR A 208 -26.83 -58.71 24.29
CA THR A 208 -26.41 -59.41 25.51
C THR A 208 -26.18 -60.90 25.24
N GLU A 209 -27.08 -61.55 24.48
CA GLU A 209 -26.93 -62.92 23.96
C GLU A 209 -25.63 -63.09 23.15
N MET A 210 -25.26 -62.07 22.36
CA MET A 210 -24.03 -62.03 21.56
C MET A 210 -22.73 -61.78 22.35
N GLY A 211 -22.79 -61.57 23.67
CA GLY A 211 -21.61 -61.20 24.46
C GLY A 211 -20.94 -59.92 23.95
N LEU A 212 -21.74 -58.87 23.68
CA LEU A 212 -21.23 -57.56 23.32
C LEU A 212 -20.91 -56.74 24.58
N SER A 213 -19.91 -55.85 24.49
CA SER A 213 -19.59 -54.98 25.61
C SER A 213 -20.71 -53.96 25.79
N ARG A 214 -20.92 -53.47 27.01
CA ARG A 214 -21.78 -52.31 27.27
C ARG A 214 -21.26 -51.04 26.56
N ASP A 215 -19.98 -51.01 26.20
CA ASP A 215 -19.37 -49.97 25.36
C ASP A 215 -19.57 -50.16 23.85
N THR A 216 -20.11 -51.30 23.39
CA THR A 216 -20.35 -51.53 21.96
C THR A 216 -21.34 -50.49 21.42
N ILE A 217 -21.05 -49.96 20.23
CA ILE A 217 -21.94 -49.00 19.57
C ILE A 217 -23.19 -49.72 19.07
N MET A 218 -24.34 -49.20 19.50
CA MET A 218 -25.68 -49.65 19.15
C MET A 218 -26.31 -48.63 18.21
N VAL A 219 -26.47 -48.98 16.94
CA VAL A 219 -27.06 -48.09 15.93
C VAL A 219 -28.56 -48.32 15.84
N ASN A 220 -29.33 -47.25 16.05
CA ASN A 220 -30.74 -47.13 15.66
C ASN A 220 -30.78 -46.79 14.17
N ASP A 221 -31.18 -47.76 13.34
CA ASP A 221 -31.32 -47.61 11.90
C ASP A 221 -32.77 -47.18 11.59
N ALA A 222 -32.97 -45.86 11.50
CA ALA A 222 -34.27 -45.21 11.48
C ALA A 222 -34.57 -44.64 10.09
N GLU A 223 -34.94 -45.52 9.16
CA GLU A 223 -35.25 -45.18 7.76
C GLU A 223 -36.61 -45.70 7.25
N GLU A 224 -37.32 -46.53 8.03
CA GLU A 224 -38.64 -47.06 7.64
C GLU A 224 -39.66 -45.91 7.47
N PRO A 225 -40.26 -45.69 6.28
CA PRO A 225 -41.13 -44.54 6.01
C PRO A 225 -42.30 -44.37 6.98
N ALA A 226 -42.82 -45.47 7.55
CA ALA A 226 -43.88 -45.43 8.54
C ALA A 226 -43.48 -44.68 9.83
N MET A 227 -42.18 -44.61 10.17
CA MET A 227 -41.67 -43.85 11.31
C MET A 227 -41.80 -42.33 11.12
N ASN A 228 -41.93 -41.84 9.88
CA ASN A 228 -42.08 -40.42 9.57
C ASN A 228 -43.51 -39.92 9.82
N ASN A 229 -43.92 -39.95 11.08
CA ASN A 229 -45.23 -39.52 11.58
C ASN A 229 -45.14 -38.24 12.43
N GLY A 230 -44.06 -37.47 12.31
CA GLY A 230 -43.75 -36.32 13.14
C GLY A 230 -43.12 -36.64 14.51
N GLN A 231 -43.20 -37.88 15.00
CA GLN A 231 -42.66 -38.29 16.31
C GLN A 231 -41.30 -39.02 16.25
N ALA A 232 -40.75 -39.25 15.05
CA ALA A 232 -39.52 -40.00 14.82
C ALA A 232 -38.34 -39.61 15.74
N THR A 233 -38.13 -38.31 15.99
CA THR A 233 -37.08 -37.81 16.89
C THR A 233 -37.33 -38.24 18.34
N GLU A 234 -38.54 -38.06 18.87
CA GLU A 234 -38.87 -38.40 20.27
C GLU A 234 -38.89 -39.91 20.51
N ASN A 235 -39.37 -40.68 19.53
CA ASN A 235 -39.35 -42.14 19.59
C ASN A 235 -37.90 -42.66 19.53
N SER A 236 -37.05 -42.05 18.70
CA SER A 236 -35.61 -42.36 18.66
C SER A 236 -34.88 -42.07 19.97
N LEU A 237 -35.26 -41.00 20.68
CA LEU A 237 -34.79 -40.75 22.04
C LEU A 237 -35.29 -41.82 23.04
N ALA A 238 -36.53 -42.28 22.94
CA ALA A 238 -37.05 -43.34 23.80
C ALA A 238 -36.30 -44.67 23.59
N PHE A 239 -36.00 -45.01 22.33
CA PHE A 239 -35.13 -46.15 21.96
C PHE A 239 -33.72 -46.00 22.56
N GLU A 240 -33.11 -44.82 22.41
CA GLU A 240 -31.80 -44.52 23.01
C GLU A 240 -31.80 -44.64 24.54
N GLN A 241 -32.83 -44.11 25.20
CA GLN A 241 -32.95 -44.11 26.66
C GLN A 241 -33.14 -45.52 27.23
N GLU A 242 -33.91 -46.39 26.57
CA GLU A 242 -34.04 -47.80 26.96
C GLU A 242 -32.74 -48.59 26.71
N LEU A 243 -31.98 -48.32 25.64
CA LEU A 243 -30.65 -48.92 25.48
C LEU A 243 -29.68 -48.50 26.59
N LYS A 244 -29.67 -47.20 26.94
CA LYS A 244 -28.87 -46.64 28.05
C LYS A 244 -29.28 -47.23 29.41
N SER A 245 -30.57 -47.36 29.68
CA SER A 245 -31.07 -47.94 30.96
C SER A 245 -30.61 -49.37 31.17
N ARG A 246 -30.34 -50.11 30.08
CA ARG A 246 -29.81 -51.48 30.09
C ARG A 246 -28.30 -51.54 29.82
N GLY A 247 -27.61 -50.42 30.04
CA GLY A 247 -26.16 -50.27 30.09
C GLY A 247 -25.47 -49.97 28.76
N PHE A 248 -26.17 -50.04 27.62
CA PHE A 248 -25.57 -49.75 26.32
C PHE A 248 -25.55 -48.25 26.05
N ASN A 249 -24.52 -47.58 26.58
CA ASN A 249 -24.45 -46.11 26.60
C ASN A 249 -24.06 -45.47 25.25
N ASN A 250 -23.47 -46.23 24.33
CA ASN A 250 -23.00 -45.75 23.03
C ASN A 250 -24.04 -45.95 21.93
N VAL A 251 -25.03 -45.07 21.87
CA VAL A 251 -26.03 -45.08 20.78
C VAL A 251 -25.63 -44.14 19.64
N ILE A 252 -25.94 -44.54 18.40
CA ILE A 252 -25.85 -43.71 17.20
C ILE A 252 -27.19 -43.81 16.45
N HIS A 253 -27.60 -42.72 15.79
CA HIS A 253 -28.77 -42.71 14.90
C HIS A 253 -28.31 -42.69 13.44
N TYR A 254 -28.84 -43.60 12.63
CA TYR A 254 -28.63 -43.67 11.19
C TYR A 254 -29.94 -43.36 10.45
N SER A 255 -29.81 -42.66 9.31
CA SER A 255 -30.87 -42.44 8.31
C SER A 255 -30.26 -41.80 7.05
N MET A 256 -31.06 -41.67 5.98
CA MET A 256 -30.70 -40.86 4.81
C MET A 256 -30.62 -39.35 5.15
N GLY A 257 -29.75 -38.64 4.42
CA GLY A 257 -29.51 -37.21 4.63
C GLY A 257 -30.75 -36.31 4.54
N SER A 258 -31.79 -36.73 3.82
CA SER A 258 -33.08 -36.02 3.77
C SER A 258 -33.84 -36.00 5.09
N TRP A 259 -33.58 -36.92 6.02
CA TRP A 259 -34.21 -36.94 7.35
C TRP A 259 -33.48 -36.08 8.38
N PHE A 260 -32.19 -35.79 8.17
CA PHE A 260 -31.37 -34.95 9.05
C PHE A 260 -31.17 -33.51 8.56
N THR A 261 -31.58 -33.18 7.34
CA THR A 261 -31.35 -31.85 6.72
C THR A 261 -32.66 -31.12 6.38
N GLY A 262 -32.55 -29.82 6.08
CA GLY A 262 -33.70 -28.93 5.88
C GLY A 262 -34.05 -28.14 7.15
N ALA A 263 -35.09 -27.30 7.06
CA ALA A 263 -35.55 -26.44 8.17
C ALA A 263 -36.42 -27.21 9.20
N SER A 264 -37.02 -28.33 8.79
CA SER A 264 -37.86 -29.18 9.62
C SER A 264 -37.50 -30.66 9.38
N PRO A 265 -36.32 -31.11 9.88
CA PRO A 265 -35.85 -32.47 9.70
C PRO A 265 -36.69 -33.48 10.49
N VAL A 266 -36.90 -34.67 9.91
CA VAL A 266 -37.63 -35.80 10.53
C VAL A 266 -36.92 -36.28 11.81
N LEU A 267 -35.59 -36.35 11.76
CA LEU A 267 -34.70 -36.66 12.88
C LEU A 267 -33.86 -35.43 13.20
N ASN A 268 -34.20 -34.69 14.26
CA ASN A 268 -33.59 -33.38 14.54
C ASN A 268 -32.14 -33.51 15.06
N PRO A 269 -31.11 -33.06 14.29
CA PRO A 269 -29.71 -33.24 14.69
C PRO A 269 -29.27 -32.38 15.87
N ALA A 270 -30.02 -31.33 16.20
CA ALA A 270 -29.77 -30.51 17.39
C ALA A 270 -30.25 -31.18 18.68
N ILE A 271 -31.21 -32.11 18.58
CA ILE A 271 -31.77 -32.86 19.72
C ILE A 271 -31.00 -34.17 19.93
N LEU A 272 -30.75 -34.94 18.87
CA LEU A 272 -30.02 -36.22 18.94
C LEU A 272 -28.49 -36.03 19.11
N GLY A 273 -27.97 -34.85 18.72
CA GLY A 273 -26.55 -34.52 18.73
C GLY A 273 -25.81 -35.04 17.49
N ARG A 274 -25.19 -34.15 16.71
CA ARG A 274 -24.53 -34.50 15.43
C ARG A 274 -23.41 -35.53 15.60
N GLN A 275 -22.66 -35.46 16.70
CA GLN A 275 -21.64 -36.44 17.09
C GLN A 275 -22.19 -37.84 17.40
N ASN A 276 -23.52 -38.01 17.48
CA ASN A 276 -24.24 -39.27 17.62
C ASN A 276 -24.97 -39.68 16.33
N ILE A 277 -24.71 -39.04 15.18
CA ILE A 277 -25.43 -39.30 13.92
C ILE A 277 -24.48 -39.80 12.84
N TRP A 278 -24.95 -40.79 12.10
CA TRP A 278 -24.32 -41.38 10.91
C TRP A 278 -25.27 -41.18 9.72
N VAL A 279 -24.84 -40.45 8.70
CA VAL A 279 -25.71 -40.05 7.59
C VAL A 279 -25.44 -40.91 6.35
N ALA A 280 -26.49 -41.36 5.66
CA ALA A 280 -26.38 -41.93 4.32
C ALA A 280 -26.69 -40.91 3.23
N ASN A 281 -25.79 -40.78 2.25
CA ASN A 281 -26.01 -40.02 1.02
C ASN A 281 -24.98 -40.45 -0.03
N TYR A 282 -25.43 -40.95 -1.18
CA TYR A 282 -24.57 -41.51 -2.21
C TYR A 282 -24.46 -40.55 -3.41
N PRO A 283 -23.48 -39.63 -3.44
CA PRO A 283 -23.27 -38.77 -4.61
C PRO A 283 -22.73 -39.60 -5.78
N TYR A 284 -23.11 -39.25 -7.01
CA TYR A 284 -22.70 -39.96 -8.23
C TYR A 284 -21.18 -40.17 -8.38
N ASN A 285 -20.37 -39.23 -7.88
CA ASN A 285 -18.92 -39.37 -7.84
C ASN A 285 -18.36 -38.97 -6.46
N PRO A 286 -18.25 -39.91 -5.51
CA PRO A 286 -17.66 -39.64 -4.21
C PRO A 286 -16.14 -39.47 -4.35
N VAL A 287 -15.61 -38.34 -3.85
CA VAL A 287 -14.18 -37.99 -3.91
C VAL A 287 -13.65 -37.52 -2.55
N GLY A 288 -12.38 -37.81 -2.27
CA GLY A 288 -11.77 -37.65 -0.95
C GLY A 288 -11.66 -36.22 -0.44
N ASP A 289 -11.66 -35.24 -1.34
CA ASP A 289 -11.62 -33.81 -1.00
C ASP A 289 -13.03 -33.21 -0.76
N ASN A 290 -14.10 -33.98 -1.01
CA ASN A 290 -15.49 -33.57 -0.78
C ASN A 290 -16.17 -34.48 0.27
N LEU A 291 -15.82 -34.27 1.53
CA LEU A 291 -16.30 -35.04 2.68
C LEU A 291 -17.59 -34.42 3.23
N LEU A 292 -18.75 -34.90 2.74
CA LEU A 292 -20.07 -34.42 3.16
C LEU A 292 -20.28 -34.58 4.68
N TYR A 293 -21.01 -33.65 5.29
CA TYR A 293 -21.40 -33.66 6.72
C TYR A 293 -20.23 -33.52 7.73
N LYS A 294 -18.98 -33.45 7.27
CA LYS A 294 -17.80 -33.34 8.13
C LYS A 294 -17.68 -31.97 8.81
N ALA A 295 -18.01 -30.89 8.09
CA ALA A 295 -17.86 -29.52 8.59
C ALA A 295 -18.93 -29.19 9.66
N GLU A 296 -20.08 -29.86 9.57
CA GLU A 296 -21.23 -29.75 10.45
C GLU A 296 -21.12 -30.62 11.71
N GLY A 297 -20.07 -31.45 11.82
CA GLY A 297 -19.76 -32.24 13.01
C GLY A 297 -20.53 -33.55 13.16
N TYR A 298 -20.97 -34.17 12.06
CA TYR A 298 -21.58 -35.50 12.09
C TYR A 298 -20.54 -36.59 12.39
N SER A 299 -20.95 -37.72 13.00
CA SER A 299 -20.01 -38.78 13.41
C SER A 299 -19.44 -39.58 12.25
N ALA A 300 -20.25 -39.88 11.24
CA ALA A 300 -19.88 -40.73 10.11
C ALA A 300 -20.77 -40.47 8.88
N TRP A 301 -20.29 -40.90 7.71
CA TRP A 301 -21.01 -40.79 6.43
C TRP A 301 -20.89 -42.09 5.63
N GLN A 302 -22.04 -42.70 5.30
CA GLN A 302 -22.14 -43.79 4.32
C GLN A 302 -22.24 -43.17 2.92
N TRP A 303 -21.21 -43.40 2.09
CA TRP A 303 -21.00 -42.65 0.86
C TRP A 303 -21.18 -43.46 -0.43
N SER A 304 -21.30 -44.79 -0.32
CA SER A 304 -21.70 -45.67 -1.43
C SER A 304 -22.16 -47.03 -0.89
N SER A 305 -23.03 -47.69 -1.65
CA SER A 305 -23.49 -49.08 -1.51
C SER A 305 -22.73 -50.09 -2.38
N ALA A 306 -21.80 -49.62 -3.23
CA ALA A 306 -21.29 -50.37 -4.37
C ALA A 306 -19.81 -50.79 -4.24
N LEU A 307 -19.25 -50.85 -3.03
CA LEU A 307 -17.82 -51.17 -2.85
C LEU A 307 -17.54 -52.66 -3.11
N VAL A 308 -16.48 -52.95 -3.87
CA VAL A 308 -15.95 -54.32 -4.07
C VAL A 308 -14.49 -54.41 -3.66
N PHE A 309 -14.11 -55.53 -3.03
CA PHE A 309 -12.72 -55.83 -2.66
C PHE A 309 -12.11 -56.86 -3.62
N PRO A 310 -10.89 -56.63 -4.14
CA PRO A 310 -10.15 -57.66 -4.86
C PRO A 310 -9.98 -58.94 -4.03
N ASN A 311 -10.01 -60.09 -4.72
CA ASN A 311 -9.84 -61.43 -4.14
C ASN A 311 -10.94 -61.87 -3.14
N ILE A 312 -12.11 -61.21 -3.13
CA ILE A 312 -13.33 -61.69 -2.46
C ILE A 312 -14.34 -62.13 -3.53
N SER A 313 -14.52 -63.43 -3.69
CA SER A 313 -15.13 -64.03 -4.89
C SER A 313 -16.65 -64.18 -4.81
N ILE A 314 -17.38 -63.17 -5.31
CA ILE A 314 -18.75 -63.22 -5.89
C ILE A 314 -19.88 -63.92 -5.08
N GLY A 315 -19.64 -64.35 -3.84
CA GLY A 315 -20.66 -64.91 -2.93
C GLY A 315 -21.12 -63.96 -1.82
N VAL A 316 -20.27 -62.98 -1.46
CA VAL A 316 -20.46 -62.05 -0.33
C VAL A 316 -21.05 -60.69 -0.76
N GLY A 317 -21.05 -60.41 -2.06
CA GLY A 317 -21.72 -59.25 -2.66
C GLY A 317 -20.87 -57.98 -2.77
N VAL A 318 -21.56 -56.84 -2.91
CA VAL A 318 -21.02 -55.49 -2.70
C VAL A 318 -21.14 -55.11 -1.22
N PHE A 319 -20.39 -54.09 -0.80
CA PHE A 319 -20.41 -53.58 0.56
C PHE A 319 -20.82 -52.11 0.61
N ASP A 320 -21.64 -51.79 1.60
CA ASP A 320 -21.88 -50.43 2.06
C ASP A 320 -20.62 -49.89 2.74
N ILE A 321 -20.17 -48.70 2.31
CA ILE A 321 -18.86 -48.14 2.70
C ILE A 321 -18.96 -46.75 3.33
N ASN A 322 -18.20 -46.58 4.40
CA ASN A 322 -18.32 -45.46 5.31
C ASN A 322 -17.00 -44.75 5.59
N THR A 323 -17.10 -43.45 5.84
CA THR A 323 -16.05 -42.65 6.49
C THR A 323 -16.45 -42.37 7.94
N ASP A 324 -15.53 -42.62 8.88
CA ASP A 324 -15.67 -42.31 10.30
C ASP A 324 -14.95 -40.99 10.62
N TYR A 325 -15.69 -39.93 10.94
CA TYR A 325 -15.12 -38.62 11.25
C TYR A 325 -14.74 -38.47 12.72
N ALA A 326 -15.50 -39.12 13.61
CA ALA A 326 -15.30 -39.03 15.06
C ALA A 326 -14.43 -40.17 15.64
N GLY A 327 -13.99 -41.12 14.81
CA GLY A 327 -13.22 -42.30 15.23
C GLY A 327 -14.05 -43.32 16.03
N ARG A 328 -15.39 -43.16 16.06
CA ARG A 328 -16.28 -43.94 16.94
C ARG A 328 -16.38 -45.38 16.44
N PHE A 329 -16.57 -45.60 15.14
CA PHE A 329 -16.73 -46.93 14.54
C PHE A 329 -15.39 -47.67 14.35
N THR A 330 -14.28 -46.94 14.25
CA THR A 330 -12.94 -47.49 13.99
C THR A 330 -12.05 -47.62 15.23
N GLY A 331 -12.41 -46.99 16.36
CA GLY A 331 -11.58 -46.96 17.57
C GLY A 331 -10.39 -46.01 17.45
N GLY A 332 -10.65 -44.84 16.84
CA GLY A 332 -9.63 -44.00 16.21
C GLY A 332 -8.53 -43.48 17.13
N LYS A 333 -7.29 -43.64 16.67
CA LYS A 333 -6.16 -42.78 17.08
C LYS A 333 -6.41 -41.37 16.52
N VAL A 334 -6.41 -40.35 17.38
CA VAL A 334 -6.59 -38.96 16.95
C VAL A 334 -5.39 -38.50 16.13
N TYR A 335 -5.66 -37.92 14.96
CA TYR A 335 -4.66 -37.32 14.07
C TYR A 335 -4.55 -35.80 14.31
N ASP A 336 -3.35 -35.28 14.11
CA ASP A 336 -3.00 -33.87 14.24
C ASP A 336 -3.50 -33.07 13.02
N THR A 337 -4.04 -31.88 13.26
CA THR A 337 -4.43 -30.97 12.16
C THR A 337 -3.22 -30.13 11.76
N ILE A 338 -2.88 -30.11 10.47
CA ILE A 338 -1.94 -29.13 9.90
C ILE A 338 -2.65 -27.77 9.90
N LEU A 339 -2.09 -26.81 10.63
CA LEU A 339 -2.59 -25.44 10.75
C LEU A 339 -1.99 -24.53 9.68
N GLU A 340 -0.79 -24.85 9.21
CA GLU A 340 0.02 -24.00 8.33
C GLU A 340 1.13 -24.84 7.67
N GLN A 341 1.44 -24.59 6.38
CA GLN A 341 2.53 -25.28 5.67
C GLN A 341 3.17 -24.35 4.62
N ASN A 342 4.48 -24.13 4.73
CA ASN A 342 5.24 -23.12 3.96
C ASN A 342 6.51 -23.73 3.33
N ALA A 343 6.90 -23.26 2.14
CA ALA A 343 8.05 -23.76 1.37
C ALA A 343 9.33 -22.90 1.56
N TYR A 344 10.01 -23.07 2.69
CA TYR A 344 11.28 -22.39 3.00
C TYR A 344 12.50 -23.06 2.35
N THR A 345 13.60 -22.32 2.21
CA THR A 345 14.92 -22.95 1.96
C THR A 345 16.05 -22.25 2.71
N TYR A 346 16.68 -22.98 3.63
CA TYR A 346 17.85 -22.53 4.38
C TYR A 346 18.67 -23.73 4.88
N SER A 347 19.93 -23.46 5.23
CA SER A 347 20.82 -24.41 5.86
C SER A 347 20.50 -24.54 7.35
N ALA A 348 20.49 -25.77 7.84
CA ALA A 348 20.50 -26.04 9.27
C ALA A 348 21.51 -27.13 9.58
N ARG A 349 21.82 -27.30 10.86
CA ARG A 349 22.52 -28.47 11.40
C ARG A 349 21.57 -29.22 12.32
N VAL A 350 21.53 -30.54 12.20
CA VAL A 350 20.83 -31.38 13.20
C VAL A 350 21.58 -31.27 14.52
N VAL A 351 20.85 -31.16 15.63
CA VAL A 351 21.44 -31.09 16.99
C VAL A 351 22.24 -32.37 17.32
N GLN A 352 22.96 -32.37 18.45
CA GLN A 352 23.82 -33.50 18.84
C GLN A 352 22.97 -34.70 19.29
N SER A 353 23.53 -35.93 19.23
CA SER A 353 22.80 -37.20 19.43
C SER A 353 21.94 -37.23 20.70
N ASN A 354 22.43 -36.66 21.81
CA ASN A 354 21.72 -36.53 23.08
C ASN A 354 20.35 -35.85 22.95
N GLU A 355 20.24 -34.84 22.08
CA GLU A 355 19.01 -34.11 21.76
C GLU A 355 18.31 -34.71 20.53
N ALA A 356 19.05 -35.09 19.48
CA ALA A 356 18.48 -35.52 18.21
C ALA A 356 17.76 -36.88 18.32
N LYS A 357 18.17 -37.75 19.23
CA LYS A 357 17.60 -39.10 19.39
C LYS A 357 16.13 -39.13 19.83
N VAL A 358 15.62 -38.08 20.50
CA VAL A 358 14.21 -38.01 20.93
C VAL A 358 13.27 -37.53 19.82
N HIS A 359 13.82 -37.07 18.70
CA HIS A 359 13.03 -36.62 17.55
C HIS A 359 12.95 -37.72 16.49
N GLY A 360 11.72 -38.11 16.12
CA GLY A 360 11.49 -39.06 15.03
C GLY A 360 11.67 -38.41 13.66
N ILE A 361 12.18 -39.20 12.71
CA ILE A 361 12.22 -38.91 11.29
C ILE A 361 11.05 -39.65 10.63
N TYR A 362 10.31 -38.99 9.74
CA TYR A 362 9.08 -39.52 9.13
C TYR A 362 9.05 -39.29 7.61
N ASP A 363 8.30 -40.12 6.88
CA ASP A 363 8.08 -39.94 5.43
C ASP A 363 7.12 -38.76 5.12
N ASP A 364 6.19 -38.45 6.03
CA ASP A 364 5.30 -37.30 5.97
C ASP A 364 5.16 -36.60 7.34
N VAL A 365 4.42 -35.48 7.42
CA VAL A 365 4.22 -34.70 8.65
C VAL A 365 3.58 -35.56 9.75
N ASN A 366 4.35 -35.89 10.79
CA ASN A 366 4.00 -36.88 11.82
C ASN A 366 2.57 -36.74 12.38
N ASN A 367 1.91 -37.88 12.55
CA ASN A 367 0.56 -38.01 13.11
C ASN A 367 -0.55 -37.23 12.39
N THR A 368 -0.38 -36.72 11.18
CA THR A 368 -1.45 -35.94 10.50
C THR A 368 -2.46 -36.77 9.72
N ARG A 369 -2.12 -38.02 9.34
CA ARG A 369 -3.00 -38.94 8.61
C ARG A 369 -2.59 -40.41 8.82
N PRO A 370 -3.46 -41.38 8.47
CA PRO A 370 -3.07 -42.80 8.42
C PRO A 370 -1.89 -43.06 7.47
N GLY A 371 -1.11 -44.10 7.78
CA GLY A 371 -0.08 -44.66 6.90
C GLY A 371 1.31 -44.02 6.96
N ILE A 372 1.52 -42.94 7.72
CA ILE A 372 2.83 -42.30 7.92
C ILE A 372 3.79 -43.26 8.65
N LYS A 373 5.03 -43.36 8.16
CA LYS A 373 6.06 -44.27 8.68
C LYS A 373 7.18 -43.48 9.36
N MET A 374 7.63 -43.98 10.50
CA MET A 374 8.87 -43.53 11.14
C MET A 374 10.06 -44.22 10.44
N LEU A 375 11.03 -43.43 9.98
CA LEU A 375 12.20 -43.84 9.19
C LEU A 375 13.50 -43.92 10.02
N GLY A 376 13.41 -43.60 11.31
CA GLY A 376 14.52 -43.55 12.27
C GLY A 376 14.36 -42.41 13.29
N THR A 377 15.40 -42.17 14.06
CA THR A 377 15.54 -41.01 14.97
C THR A 377 16.56 -40.01 14.42
N GLY A 378 16.48 -38.74 14.84
CA GLY A 378 17.37 -37.66 14.41
C GLY A 378 18.86 -37.93 14.65
N GLU A 379 19.19 -38.82 15.59
CA GLU A 379 20.54 -39.33 15.85
C GLU A 379 21.24 -39.82 14.58
N ARG A 380 20.52 -40.44 13.63
CA ARG A 380 21.03 -40.86 12.31
C ARG A 380 21.74 -39.73 11.53
N PHE A 381 21.36 -38.48 11.79
CA PHE A 381 21.90 -37.28 11.16
C PHE A 381 22.53 -36.30 12.17
N SER A 382 22.75 -36.72 13.42
CA SER A 382 23.36 -35.91 14.50
C SER A 382 24.55 -35.08 14.02
N GLY A 383 24.50 -33.77 14.24
CA GLY A 383 25.58 -32.83 13.88
C GLY A 383 25.80 -32.61 12.36
N GLN A 384 25.07 -33.30 11.47
CA GLN A 384 25.20 -33.12 10.02
C GLN A 384 24.50 -31.83 9.56
N LYS A 385 25.06 -31.18 8.53
CA LYS A 385 24.43 -30.03 7.86
C LYS A 385 23.40 -30.55 6.86
N VAL A 386 22.24 -29.92 6.83
CA VAL A 386 21.06 -30.29 6.04
C VAL A 386 20.47 -29.06 5.35
N THR A 387 19.71 -29.27 4.29
CA THR A 387 18.90 -28.23 3.66
C THR A 387 17.44 -28.38 4.11
N ILE A 388 16.87 -27.37 4.76
CA ILE A 388 15.43 -27.30 5.01
C ILE A 388 14.71 -26.94 3.70
N LEU A 389 13.57 -27.58 3.44
CA LEU A 389 12.79 -27.46 2.20
C LEU A 389 11.32 -27.05 2.40
N ALA A 390 10.80 -27.19 3.63
CA ALA A 390 9.46 -26.76 4.03
C ALA A 390 9.31 -26.78 5.56
N SER A 391 8.28 -26.11 6.07
CA SER A 391 7.75 -26.30 7.42
C SER A 391 6.27 -26.72 7.36
N ALA A 392 5.81 -27.47 8.35
CA ALA A 392 4.40 -27.74 8.62
C ALA A 392 4.14 -27.60 10.12
N ARG A 393 3.27 -26.67 10.51
CA ARG A 393 2.86 -26.47 11.92
C ARG A 393 1.56 -27.21 12.15
N THR A 394 1.55 -28.14 13.09
CA THR A 394 0.32 -28.81 13.55
C THR A 394 -0.19 -28.20 14.85
N ASN A 395 -1.31 -28.71 15.36
CA ASN A 395 -1.77 -28.44 16.73
C ASN A 395 -0.88 -29.05 17.84
N ARG A 396 0.21 -29.77 17.49
CA ARG A 396 1.16 -30.38 18.43
C ARG A 396 2.56 -29.77 18.36
N SER A 397 3.10 -29.56 17.16
CA SER A 397 4.49 -29.11 16.94
C SER A 397 4.69 -28.55 15.54
N THR A 398 5.85 -27.95 15.29
CA THR A 398 6.32 -27.64 13.94
C THR A 398 7.26 -28.76 13.47
N TYR A 399 7.02 -29.26 12.27
CA TYR A 399 7.90 -30.19 11.57
C TYR A 399 8.59 -29.48 10.42
N LEU A 400 9.88 -29.73 10.22
CA LEU A 400 10.65 -29.27 9.07
C LEU A 400 10.90 -30.43 8.11
N LYS A 401 10.66 -30.19 6.83
CA LYS A 401 11.07 -31.08 5.75
C LYS A 401 12.54 -30.78 5.46
N PHE A 402 13.40 -31.79 5.53
CA PHE A 402 14.83 -31.64 5.33
C PHE A 402 15.35 -32.59 4.25
N TYR A 403 16.45 -32.20 3.61
CA TYR A 403 17.20 -32.98 2.65
C TYR A 403 18.65 -33.16 3.12
N VAL A 404 19.12 -34.41 3.10
CA VAL A 404 20.50 -34.79 3.43
C VAL A 404 20.84 -36.12 2.76
N ASN A 405 22.03 -36.25 2.17
CA ASN A 405 22.56 -37.49 1.59
C ASN A 405 21.58 -38.23 0.64
N GLY A 406 20.83 -37.48 -0.19
CA GLY A 406 19.81 -38.04 -1.11
C GLY A 406 18.44 -38.32 -0.48
N MET A 407 18.34 -38.38 0.84
CA MET A 407 17.09 -38.60 1.57
C MET A 407 16.33 -37.28 1.77
N THR A 408 15.01 -37.31 1.58
CA THR A 408 14.08 -36.25 1.98
C THR A 408 13.11 -36.79 3.02
N ALA A 409 12.92 -36.11 4.14
CA ALA A 409 12.05 -36.55 5.23
C ALA A 409 11.55 -35.37 6.08
N TRP A 410 10.62 -35.63 7.00
CA TRP A 410 10.16 -34.68 8.01
C TRP A 410 10.70 -35.03 9.39
N MET A 411 11.08 -34.03 10.19
CA MET A 411 11.47 -34.17 11.59
C MET A 411 11.04 -32.91 12.38
N ASP A 412 10.87 -33.03 13.69
CA ASP A 412 10.45 -31.91 14.55
C ASP A 412 11.45 -30.75 14.49
N SER A 413 10.98 -29.50 14.45
CA SER A 413 11.83 -28.32 14.25
C SER A 413 12.88 -28.13 15.34
N ARG A 414 12.64 -28.64 16.55
CA ARG A 414 13.59 -28.59 17.68
C ARG A 414 14.84 -29.45 17.46
N ALA A 415 14.81 -30.38 16.50
CA ALA A 415 15.96 -31.19 16.12
C ALA A 415 17.01 -30.42 15.29
N PHE A 416 16.78 -29.14 14.98
CA PHE A 416 17.61 -28.35 14.07
C PHE A 416 18.06 -27.02 14.70
N LYS A 417 19.27 -26.59 14.35
CA LYS A 417 19.81 -25.25 14.59
C LYS A 417 20.15 -24.63 13.24
N SER A 418 19.64 -23.43 12.95
CA SER A 418 19.89 -22.75 11.67
C SER A 418 21.36 -22.36 11.49
N GLU A 419 21.85 -22.47 10.26
CA GLU A 419 23.18 -21.99 9.84
C GLU A 419 23.00 -20.94 8.73
N LEU A 420 22.41 -19.81 9.12
CA LEU A 420 22.13 -18.69 8.23
C LEU A 420 23.40 -17.91 7.90
N ASP A 421 23.43 -17.37 6.68
CA ASP A 421 24.43 -16.40 6.24
C ASP A 421 24.06 -14.98 6.68
N THR A 422 25.06 -14.14 6.95
CA THR A 422 24.85 -12.71 7.12
C THR A 422 24.86 -12.02 5.75
N SER A 423 24.16 -10.89 5.63
CA SER A 423 24.30 -10.04 4.44
C SER A 423 24.26 -8.55 4.76
N ILE A 424 24.95 -7.76 3.94
CA ILE A 424 24.92 -6.30 3.94
C ILE A 424 24.13 -5.87 2.70
N ILE A 425 23.07 -5.08 2.89
CA ILE A 425 22.18 -4.61 1.83
C ILE A 425 22.47 -3.14 1.52
N GLU A 426 22.73 -2.84 0.24
CA GLU A 426 23.00 -1.50 -0.28
C GLU A 426 21.96 -1.14 -1.36
N PRO A 427 21.27 0.02 -1.26
CA PRO A 427 20.33 0.47 -2.27
C PRO A 427 21.03 0.89 -3.56
N THR A 428 20.38 0.70 -4.70
CA THR A 428 20.93 1.02 -6.01
C THR A 428 19.81 1.33 -7.03
N ASP A 429 20.16 1.92 -8.17
CA ASP A 429 19.26 2.00 -9.32
C ASP A 429 20.05 1.79 -10.61
N PHE A 430 19.76 0.68 -11.30
CA PHE A 430 20.24 0.43 -12.66
C PHE A 430 19.40 -0.65 -13.36
N MET A 431 19.45 -0.69 -14.68
CA MET A 431 18.84 -1.76 -15.48
C MET A 431 19.78 -2.97 -15.59
N ALA A 432 19.22 -4.16 -15.74
CA ALA A 432 19.95 -5.35 -16.17
C ALA A 432 19.04 -6.25 -17.03
N ASP A 433 19.62 -7.00 -17.96
CA ASP A 433 18.92 -8.13 -18.59
C ASP A 433 19.13 -9.38 -17.74
N ILE A 434 18.08 -10.15 -17.45
CA ILE A 434 18.25 -11.52 -16.96
C ILE A 434 18.74 -12.37 -18.14
N LYS A 435 19.73 -13.22 -17.90
CA LYS A 435 20.38 -14.04 -18.94
C LYS A 435 19.43 -15.06 -19.58
N SER A 436 19.95 -15.77 -20.57
CA SER A 436 19.25 -16.86 -21.28
C SER A 436 18.68 -17.91 -20.32
N VAL A 437 17.66 -18.63 -20.79
CA VAL A 437 17.01 -19.77 -20.11
C VAL A 437 18.02 -20.74 -19.51
N SER A 438 19.11 -21.04 -20.23
CA SER A 438 20.18 -21.95 -19.79
C SER A 438 20.94 -21.45 -18.56
N GLU A 439 21.11 -20.14 -18.40
CA GLU A 439 21.84 -19.55 -17.28
C GLU A 439 20.90 -19.18 -16.13
N ALA A 440 19.78 -18.51 -16.42
CA ALA A 440 18.84 -18.05 -15.41
C ALA A 440 18.21 -19.21 -14.61
N SER A 441 18.03 -20.39 -15.22
CA SER A 441 17.55 -21.59 -14.54
C SER A 441 18.52 -22.17 -13.50
N LYS A 442 19.82 -21.84 -13.57
CA LYS A 442 20.84 -22.25 -12.57
C LYS A 442 20.72 -21.47 -11.25
N HIS A 443 20.03 -20.35 -11.26
CA HIS A 443 19.94 -19.44 -10.13
C HIS A 443 18.53 -19.46 -9.52
N GLY A 444 18.46 -19.69 -8.21
CA GLY A 444 17.20 -19.65 -7.46
C GLY A 444 16.68 -18.22 -7.29
N LEU A 445 15.35 -18.10 -7.23
CA LEU A 445 14.63 -16.88 -6.91
C LEU A 445 14.01 -17.00 -5.50
N TYR A 446 14.17 -15.97 -4.69
CA TYR A 446 13.94 -16.00 -3.24
C TYR A 446 13.23 -14.73 -2.74
N THR A 447 12.54 -14.78 -1.59
CA THR A 447 11.95 -13.57 -0.97
C THR A 447 12.98 -12.72 -0.23
N GLU A 448 14.06 -13.33 0.24
CA GLU A 448 15.21 -12.70 0.89
C GLU A 448 16.52 -13.21 0.23
N PRO A 449 17.70 -12.59 0.47
CA PRO A 449 18.96 -13.15 -0.01
C PRO A 449 19.14 -14.63 0.44
N ASN A 450 19.66 -15.47 -0.46
CA ASN A 450 19.69 -16.91 -0.23
C ASN A 450 20.40 -17.28 1.10
N ASN A 451 19.79 -18.17 1.87
CA ASN A 451 20.28 -18.62 3.19
C ASN A 451 20.35 -17.56 4.31
N THR A 452 19.83 -16.34 4.17
CA THR A 452 19.95 -15.31 5.24
C THR A 452 18.82 -15.27 6.26
N SER A 453 17.77 -16.08 6.11
CA SER A 453 16.57 -16.07 6.95
C SER A 453 15.85 -17.43 6.93
N GLU A 454 15.33 -17.87 8.08
CA GLU A 454 14.49 -19.08 8.16
C GLU A 454 13.15 -18.93 7.42
N LYS A 455 12.69 -17.69 7.23
CA LYS A 455 11.44 -17.36 6.53
C LYS A 455 11.63 -17.23 5.02
N ASN A 456 12.85 -17.45 4.50
CA ASN A 456 13.13 -17.25 3.09
C ASN A 456 12.42 -18.30 2.21
N LEU A 457 11.43 -17.85 1.44
CA LEU A 457 10.64 -18.69 0.54
C LEU A 457 11.35 -18.82 -0.80
N LYS A 458 11.41 -20.06 -1.34
CA LYS A 458 11.88 -20.27 -2.71
C LYS A 458 10.75 -20.04 -3.69
N LEU A 459 10.76 -18.88 -4.34
CA LEU A 459 9.78 -18.51 -5.36
C LEU A 459 10.00 -19.27 -6.69
N GLY A 460 11.21 -19.78 -6.92
CA GLY A 460 11.51 -20.64 -8.07
C GLY A 460 12.98 -20.55 -8.52
N THR A 461 13.16 -20.32 -9.82
CA THR A 461 14.45 -19.97 -10.46
C THR A 461 14.26 -18.80 -11.42
N GLY A 462 15.34 -18.23 -11.92
CA GLY A 462 15.29 -17.14 -12.91
C GLY A 462 14.64 -17.51 -14.25
N LEU A 463 14.31 -18.79 -14.48
CA LEU A 463 13.70 -19.32 -15.71
C LEU A 463 12.49 -18.51 -16.19
N LEU A 464 11.57 -18.15 -15.29
CA LEU A 464 10.33 -17.44 -15.61
C LEU A 464 10.57 -16.00 -16.13
N TYR A 465 11.77 -15.46 -15.88
CA TYR A 465 12.15 -14.08 -16.17
C TYR A 465 13.32 -14.01 -17.17
N ALA A 466 13.72 -15.13 -17.76
CA ALA A 466 14.87 -15.22 -18.66
C ALA A 466 14.73 -14.32 -19.90
N ASN A 467 15.82 -13.65 -20.27
CA ASN A 467 15.89 -12.63 -21.33
C ASN A 467 15.03 -11.36 -21.11
N GLN A 468 14.43 -11.17 -19.93
CA GLN A 468 13.67 -9.96 -19.62
C GLN A 468 14.59 -8.89 -19.02
N SER A 469 14.40 -7.64 -19.44
CA SER A 469 15.08 -6.48 -18.85
C SER A 469 14.33 -6.01 -17.60
N VAL A 470 15.06 -5.88 -16.49
CA VAL A 470 14.55 -5.58 -15.15
C VAL A 470 15.33 -4.44 -14.51
N ARG A 471 14.76 -3.79 -13.49
CA ARG A 471 15.40 -2.73 -12.71
C ARG A 471 15.90 -3.30 -11.38
N ILE A 472 17.21 -3.25 -11.14
CA ILE A 472 17.84 -3.66 -9.89
C ILE A 472 17.69 -2.51 -8.88
N ILE A 473 17.19 -2.82 -7.68
CA ILE A 473 16.86 -1.83 -6.64
C ILE A 473 17.70 -1.96 -5.35
N ASN A 474 18.19 -3.17 -5.04
CA ASN A 474 19.08 -3.40 -3.91
C ASN A 474 20.13 -4.47 -4.26
N ILE A 475 21.29 -4.39 -3.60
CA ILE A 475 22.40 -5.35 -3.69
C ILE A 475 22.66 -5.92 -2.30
N ALA A 476 22.68 -7.25 -2.16
CA ALA A 476 23.07 -7.95 -0.94
C ALA A 476 24.44 -8.60 -1.14
N LYS A 477 25.42 -8.24 -0.30
CA LYS A 477 26.71 -8.94 -0.19
C LYS A 477 26.59 -9.95 0.93
N ILE A 478 26.64 -11.24 0.61
CA ILE A 478 26.41 -12.36 1.55
C ILE A 478 27.76 -12.87 2.08
N SER A 479 27.81 -13.39 3.32
CA SER A 479 29.02 -13.95 3.95
C SER A 479 29.75 -15.04 3.16
N THR A 480 29.06 -15.71 2.23
CA THR A 480 29.65 -16.66 1.26
C THR A 480 30.46 -16.00 0.13
N GLY A 481 30.52 -14.67 0.06
CA GLY A 481 31.06 -13.92 -1.07
C GLY A 481 30.11 -13.84 -2.27
N VAL A 482 28.92 -14.44 -2.19
CA VAL A 482 27.87 -14.30 -3.21
C VAL A 482 27.27 -12.89 -3.14
N THR A 483 27.10 -12.27 -4.30
CA THR A 483 26.28 -11.06 -4.45
C THR A 483 24.90 -11.46 -4.98
N ALA A 484 23.83 -10.98 -4.35
CA ALA A 484 22.46 -11.13 -4.83
C ALA A 484 21.84 -9.76 -5.13
N TYR A 485 20.98 -9.71 -6.13
CA TYR A 485 20.26 -8.52 -6.57
C TYR A 485 18.77 -8.67 -6.30
N GLN A 486 18.18 -7.66 -5.65
CA GLN A 486 16.73 -7.49 -5.62
C GLN A 486 16.31 -6.72 -6.86
N PHE A 487 15.32 -7.24 -7.59
CA PHE A 487 14.91 -6.66 -8.86
C PHE A 487 13.40 -6.46 -8.96
N THR A 488 13.03 -5.52 -9.82
CA THR A 488 11.65 -5.17 -10.15
C THR A 488 11.39 -5.36 -11.64
N LEU A 489 10.18 -5.81 -11.95
CA LEU A 489 9.61 -5.86 -13.30
C LEU A 489 8.30 -5.08 -13.28
N ASN A 490 8.12 -4.15 -14.21
CA ASN A 490 6.93 -3.26 -14.27
C ASN A 490 6.63 -2.54 -12.93
N GLY A 491 7.65 -2.23 -12.13
CA GLY A 491 7.55 -1.60 -10.82
C GLY A 491 7.21 -2.55 -9.65
N GLN A 492 6.88 -3.81 -9.90
CA GLN A 492 6.64 -4.82 -8.86
C GLN A 492 7.95 -5.50 -8.45
N ILE A 493 8.16 -5.70 -7.15
CA ILE A 493 9.31 -6.46 -6.62
C ILE A 493 9.08 -7.95 -6.91
N ILE A 494 10.03 -8.57 -7.60
CA ILE A 494 9.97 -9.99 -7.96
C ILE A 494 10.68 -10.88 -6.93
N GLY A 495 11.77 -10.38 -6.34
CA GLY A 495 12.54 -11.09 -5.31
C GLY A 495 14.04 -10.86 -5.45
N TRP A 496 14.80 -11.73 -4.79
CA TRP A 496 16.26 -11.77 -4.80
C TRP A 496 16.78 -12.94 -5.64
N MET A 497 17.77 -12.68 -6.48
CA MET A 497 18.47 -13.68 -7.28
C MET A 497 19.97 -13.36 -7.34
N ASP A 498 20.81 -14.38 -7.49
CA ASP A 498 22.26 -14.26 -7.63
C ASP A 498 22.66 -13.32 -8.79
N SER A 499 23.60 -12.39 -8.56
CA SER A 499 24.01 -11.40 -9.58
C SER A 499 24.53 -12.04 -10.87
N ARG A 500 25.04 -13.28 -10.80
CA ARG A 500 25.51 -14.03 -11.97
C ARG A 500 24.38 -14.40 -12.93
N ALA A 501 23.11 -14.33 -12.52
CA ALA A 501 21.95 -14.48 -13.41
C ALA A 501 21.73 -13.30 -14.36
N PHE A 502 22.41 -12.16 -14.15
CA PHE A 502 22.15 -10.90 -14.83
C PHE A 502 23.30 -10.46 -15.75
N LYS A 503 22.96 -9.66 -16.76
CA LYS A 503 23.86 -8.88 -17.62
C LYS A 503 23.56 -7.40 -17.33
N GLU A 504 24.54 -6.71 -16.77
CA GLU A 504 24.36 -5.37 -16.22
C GLU A 504 24.48 -4.27 -17.29
N TYR A 505 23.69 -3.20 -17.12
CA TYR A 505 23.88 -1.93 -17.82
C TYR A 505 24.69 -0.96 -16.94
N ASP A 506 25.36 0.03 -17.55
CA ASP A 506 26.11 1.05 -16.81
C ASP A 506 25.17 1.90 -15.94
N LYS A 507 25.51 2.09 -14.66
CA LYS A 507 24.67 2.87 -13.75
C LYS A 507 24.79 4.35 -14.07
N ILE A 508 23.68 5.08 -14.06
CA ILE A 508 23.69 6.55 -14.12
C ILE A 508 24.01 7.06 -12.71
N LEU A 509 25.15 7.74 -12.56
CA LEU A 509 25.65 8.26 -11.29
C LEU A 509 25.21 9.71 -11.03
N GLU A 510 24.90 10.45 -12.10
CA GLU A 510 24.55 11.88 -12.07
C GLU A 510 23.95 12.28 -13.44
N GLN A 511 22.92 13.14 -13.45
CA GLN A 511 22.35 13.69 -14.69
C GLN A 511 21.86 15.13 -14.50
N ASN A 512 22.45 16.06 -15.27
CA ASN A 512 22.24 17.51 -15.12
C ASN A 512 21.70 18.14 -16.41
N GLN A 513 20.91 19.22 -16.29
CA GLN A 513 20.30 19.96 -17.42
C GLN A 513 21.09 21.24 -17.74
N TYR A 514 22.08 21.13 -18.63
CA TYR A 514 22.90 22.26 -19.06
C TYR A 514 22.33 22.98 -20.30
N THR A 515 22.76 24.22 -20.54
CA THR A 515 22.54 24.91 -21.81
C THR A 515 23.76 25.77 -22.16
N TYR A 516 24.60 25.26 -23.07
CA TYR A 516 25.75 25.97 -23.63
C TYR A 516 26.04 25.50 -25.07
N MET A 517 26.84 26.28 -25.80
CA MET A 517 27.27 25.98 -27.16
C MET A 517 28.59 25.20 -27.16
N ALA A 518 28.68 24.22 -28.02
CA ALA A 518 29.90 23.44 -28.26
C ALA A 518 30.12 23.25 -29.77
N ARG A 519 31.29 22.76 -30.14
CA ARG A 519 31.61 22.22 -31.45
C ARG A 519 31.97 20.75 -31.31
N ILE A 520 31.42 19.91 -32.17
CA ILE A 520 31.86 18.51 -32.27
C ILE A 520 33.25 18.51 -32.94
N LEU A 521 34.18 17.72 -32.42
CA LEU A 521 35.57 17.68 -32.88
C LEU A 521 35.67 17.25 -34.38
N PRO A 522 36.84 17.45 -35.02
CA PRO A 522 37.05 17.02 -36.40
C PRO A 522 36.90 15.49 -36.57
N GLU A 523 36.82 15.02 -37.81
CA GLU A 523 36.45 13.63 -38.13
C GLU A 523 37.40 12.58 -37.55
N ASP A 524 38.71 12.84 -37.56
CA ASP A 524 39.75 11.97 -37.00
C ASP A 524 39.51 11.63 -35.51
N GLN A 525 39.02 12.61 -34.74
CA GLN A 525 38.74 12.51 -33.31
C GLN A 525 37.29 12.10 -33.00
N SER A 526 36.31 12.54 -33.80
CA SER A 526 34.90 12.26 -33.56
C SER A 526 34.45 10.88 -34.06
N LYS A 527 35.14 10.27 -35.04
CA LYS A 527 34.80 8.95 -35.61
C LYS A 527 34.86 7.77 -34.63
N ILE A 528 35.50 7.91 -33.46
CA ILE A 528 35.57 6.86 -32.43
C ILE A 528 34.42 6.93 -31.42
N HIS A 529 33.57 7.94 -31.50
CA HIS A 529 32.47 8.16 -30.57
C HIS A 529 31.13 7.86 -31.24
N GLY A 530 30.37 6.90 -30.69
CA GLY A 530 29.02 6.60 -31.15
C GLY A 530 28.01 7.67 -30.71
N VAL A 531 26.99 7.87 -31.54
CA VAL A 531 25.83 8.74 -31.31
C VAL A 531 24.60 7.88 -31.06
N TYR A 532 23.83 8.17 -30.01
CA TYR A 532 22.75 7.31 -29.49
C TYR A 532 21.46 8.10 -29.23
N ASP A 533 20.30 7.44 -29.24
CA ASP A 533 19.01 8.09 -28.90
C ASP A 533 18.82 8.30 -27.39
N GLY A 534 19.35 7.41 -26.56
CA GLY A 534 19.50 7.55 -25.11
C GLY A 534 20.96 7.50 -24.63
N ILE A 535 21.16 7.48 -23.31
CA ILE A 535 22.51 7.39 -22.72
C ILE A 535 23.04 5.97 -23.01
N ASN A 536 24.20 5.89 -23.65
CA ASN A 536 24.74 4.61 -24.14
C ASN A 536 24.87 3.57 -23.02
N ASN A 537 24.36 2.36 -23.29
CA ASN A 537 24.45 1.19 -22.42
C ASN A 537 23.92 1.40 -20.98
N THR A 538 22.96 2.30 -20.74
CA THR A 538 22.29 2.45 -19.42
C THR A 538 20.98 1.69 -19.30
N GLY A 539 20.51 1.02 -20.36
CA GLY A 539 19.28 0.24 -20.36
C GLY A 539 18.96 -0.42 -21.71
N PRO A 540 17.86 -1.19 -21.77
CA PRO A 540 17.42 -1.85 -22.99
C PRO A 540 16.90 -0.85 -24.03
N GLY A 541 16.95 -1.26 -25.30
CA GLY A 541 16.34 -0.53 -26.41
C GLY A 541 17.07 0.73 -26.88
N ILE A 542 18.15 1.17 -26.22
CA ILE A 542 18.99 2.31 -26.65
C ILE A 542 19.67 1.97 -27.98
N LYS A 543 19.50 2.81 -29.00
CA LYS A 543 19.95 2.57 -30.37
C LYS A 543 21.18 3.39 -30.69
N HIS A 544 22.13 2.77 -31.38
CA HIS A 544 23.21 3.46 -32.06
C HIS A 544 22.69 4.06 -33.37
N LEU A 545 22.88 5.37 -33.57
CA LEU A 545 22.31 6.14 -34.69
C LEU A 545 23.34 6.44 -35.79
N ALA A 546 24.59 6.74 -35.40
CA ALA A 546 25.71 7.08 -36.29
C ALA A 546 27.02 7.16 -35.48
N MET A 547 28.17 7.20 -36.16
CA MET A 547 29.41 7.69 -35.54
C MET A 547 29.47 9.22 -35.56
N GLY A 548 30.23 9.82 -34.64
CA GLY A 548 30.30 11.27 -34.40
C GLY A 548 30.83 12.09 -35.58
N ASN A 549 31.59 11.48 -36.49
CA ASN A 549 32.09 12.14 -37.70
C ASN A 549 30.98 12.67 -38.63
N ARG A 550 29.78 12.07 -38.60
CA ARG A 550 28.57 12.60 -39.26
C ARG A 550 28.24 14.05 -38.88
N PHE A 551 28.72 14.50 -37.72
CA PHE A 551 28.52 15.84 -37.18
C PHE A 551 29.84 16.60 -36.96
N ALA A 552 30.96 16.13 -37.53
CA ALA A 552 32.29 16.72 -37.33
C ALA A 552 32.31 18.22 -37.64
N ASN A 553 33.02 18.99 -36.82
CA ASN A 553 33.14 20.45 -36.88
C ASN A 553 31.84 21.26 -36.75
N GLN A 554 30.67 20.62 -36.62
CA GLN A 554 29.39 21.34 -36.50
C GLN A 554 29.25 21.99 -35.13
N ARG A 555 28.67 23.20 -35.10
CA ARG A 555 28.31 23.90 -33.86
C ARG A 555 26.97 23.37 -33.36
N VAL A 556 26.90 23.01 -32.08
CA VAL A 556 25.77 22.32 -31.47
C VAL A 556 25.38 22.96 -30.14
N THR A 557 24.12 22.81 -29.73
CA THR A 557 23.68 23.18 -28.38
C THR A 557 23.71 21.94 -27.49
N ILE A 558 24.41 22.00 -26.36
CA ILE A 558 24.35 20.98 -25.32
C ILE A 558 23.12 21.24 -24.43
N LEU A 559 22.35 20.19 -24.17
CA LEU A 559 21.06 20.22 -23.44
C LEU A 559 21.10 19.48 -22.10
N SER A 560 22.01 18.53 -21.93
CA SER A 560 22.15 17.74 -20.70
C SER A 560 23.52 17.08 -20.64
N SER A 561 23.95 16.68 -19.44
CA SER A 561 24.98 15.65 -19.26
C SER A 561 24.45 14.48 -18.44
N ALA A 562 25.00 13.29 -18.66
CA ALA A 562 24.81 12.13 -17.80
C ALA A 562 26.17 11.46 -17.56
N ARG A 563 26.58 11.32 -16.31
CA ARG A 563 27.80 10.60 -15.91
C ARG A 563 27.39 9.19 -15.51
N THR A 564 27.94 8.20 -16.20
CA THR A 564 27.74 6.78 -15.89
C THR A 564 28.95 6.20 -15.17
N THR A 565 28.88 4.92 -14.80
CA THR A 565 30.05 4.13 -14.35
C THR A 565 31.17 4.01 -15.38
N ARG A 566 30.93 4.38 -16.66
CA ARG A 566 31.87 4.21 -17.78
C ARG A 566 32.41 5.52 -18.35
N SER A 567 31.56 6.53 -18.52
CA SER A 567 31.93 7.81 -19.14
C SER A 567 30.90 8.90 -18.82
N THR A 568 31.18 10.13 -19.24
CA THR A 568 30.20 11.21 -19.28
C THR A 568 29.69 11.39 -20.71
N TYR A 569 28.37 11.33 -20.89
CA TYR A 569 27.69 11.59 -22.16
C TYR A 569 27.02 12.97 -22.12
N LEU A 570 27.05 13.68 -23.24
CA LEU A 570 26.34 14.93 -23.46
C LEU A 570 25.16 14.71 -24.41
N LYS A 571 24.00 15.24 -24.05
CA LYS A 571 22.85 15.37 -24.95
C LYS A 571 23.04 16.63 -25.78
N PHE A 572 23.07 16.51 -27.09
CA PHE A 572 23.27 17.63 -28.02
C PHE A 572 22.10 17.77 -29.00
N SER A 573 21.97 18.97 -29.55
CA SER A 573 20.99 19.33 -30.58
C SER A 573 21.69 20.02 -31.75
N VAL A 574 21.45 19.51 -32.96
CA VAL A 574 21.98 20.07 -34.23
C VAL A 574 21.05 19.72 -35.39
N ASN A 575 20.68 20.71 -36.21
CA ASN A 575 19.87 20.52 -37.43
C ASN A 575 18.62 19.62 -37.24
N GLY A 576 17.88 19.83 -36.14
CA GLY A 576 16.70 19.04 -35.76
C GLY A 576 16.99 17.67 -35.14
N THR A 577 18.22 17.16 -35.22
CA THR A 577 18.67 15.94 -34.54
C THR A 577 18.92 16.24 -33.06
N ILE A 578 18.37 15.42 -32.16
CA ILE A 578 18.67 15.43 -30.73
C ILE A 578 19.16 14.03 -30.35
N ALA A 579 20.37 13.94 -29.80
CA ALA A 579 21.03 12.66 -29.50
C ALA A 579 22.04 12.79 -28.34
N TRP A 580 22.58 11.66 -27.88
CA TRP A 580 23.66 11.57 -26.90
C TRP A 580 24.97 11.12 -27.54
N MET A 581 26.10 11.67 -27.11
CA MET A 581 27.44 11.24 -27.49
C MET A 581 28.42 11.48 -26.33
N ASP A 582 29.55 10.77 -26.30
CA ASP A 582 30.58 10.90 -25.25
C ASP A 582 31.13 12.34 -25.18
N ARG A 583 31.31 12.90 -23.97
CA ARG A 583 31.79 14.28 -23.75
C ARG A 583 33.12 14.56 -24.45
N ARG A 584 33.98 13.55 -24.64
CA ARG A 584 35.28 13.70 -25.33
C ARG A 584 35.15 14.09 -26.80
N ALA A 585 33.99 13.88 -27.43
CA ALA A 585 33.72 14.29 -28.81
C ALA A 585 33.48 15.81 -28.99
N PHE A 586 33.49 16.61 -27.92
CA PHE A 586 33.08 18.01 -27.93
C PHE A 586 34.15 18.96 -27.40
N LYS A 587 34.26 20.14 -28.02
CA LYS A 587 34.97 21.32 -27.49
C LYS A 587 33.95 22.40 -27.19
N SER A 588 33.94 22.96 -25.98
CA SER A 588 33.01 24.03 -25.61
C SER A 588 33.35 25.36 -26.32
N GLU A 589 32.32 26.13 -26.66
CA GLU A 589 32.41 27.45 -27.30
C GLU A 589 31.68 28.49 -26.44
N LEU A 590 32.23 28.70 -25.24
CA LEU A 590 31.70 29.61 -24.25
C LEU A 590 32.01 31.07 -24.60
N ASP A 591 31.09 31.95 -24.25
CA ASP A 591 31.26 33.39 -24.33
C ASP A 591 32.05 33.92 -23.11
N SER A 592 32.90 34.93 -23.32
CA SER A 592 33.60 35.60 -22.23
C SER A 592 32.71 36.67 -21.58
N VAL A 593 33.01 37.02 -20.33
CA VAL A 593 32.12 37.86 -19.51
C VAL A 593 32.89 38.80 -18.59
N THR A 594 32.43 40.05 -18.51
CA THR A 594 32.89 41.05 -17.55
C THR A 594 31.77 41.34 -16.54
N PHE A 595 32.02 41.06 -15.26
CA PHE A 595 31.08 41.32 -14.17
C PHE A 595 31.25 42.72 -13.58
N LYS A 596 30.16 43.29 -13.08
CA LYS A 596 30.12 44.57 -12.36
C LYS A 596 29.05 44.50 -11.25
N LYS A 597 29.39 44.92 -10.04
CA LYS A 597 28.42 45.07 -8.94
C LYS A 597 27.48 46.26 -9.21
N GLU A 598 26.18 46.06 -9.08
CA GLU A 598 25.13 47.09 -9.24
C GLU A 598 24.01 46.83 -8.21
N GLN A 599 23.26 47.85 -7.78
CA GLN A 599 22.20 47.69 -6.79
C GLN A 599 21.00 48.62 -7.06
N PHE A 600 19.87 48.03 -7.49
CA PHE A 600 18.55 48.64 -7.77
C PHE A 600 17.54 47.48 -7.95
N THR A 601 16.21 47.57 -7.95
CA THR A 601 15.32 48.73 -7.93
C THR A 601 14.36 48.71 -9.13
N THR A 602 14.01 47.54 -9.67
CA THR A 602 13.30 47.40 -10.96
C THR A 602 12.19 46.34 -10.92
N SER A 603 11.48 46.15 -12.04
CA SER A 603 10.46 45.12 -12.28
C SER A 603 10.81 44.31 -13.51
N ILE A 604 10.52 43.01 -13.50
CA ILE A 604 10.56 42.19 -14.72
C ILE A 604 9.30 42.47 -15.56
N LYS A 605 9.46 42.56 -16.88
CA LYS A 605 8.43 42.95 -17.84
C LYS A 605 7.27 41.94 -17.96
N PRO A 606 6.14 42.32 -18.57
CA PRO A 606 5.03 41.42 -18.87
C PRO A 606 5.47 40.17 -19.65
N VAL A 607 4.68 39.09 -19.52
CA VAL A 607 4.98 37.76 -20.11
C VAL A 607 5.27 37.82 -21.62
N SER A 608 4.61 38.71 -22.36
CA SER A 608 4.79 38.93 -23.80
C SER A 608 6.18 39.45 -24.20
N GLU A 609 6.97 39.94 -23.24
CA GLU A 609 8.38 40.30 -23.40
C GLU A 609 9.29 39.34 -22.64
N SER A 610 9.05 39.13 -21.34
CA SER A 610 9.96 38.40 -20.46
C SER A 610 10.05 36.89 -20.73
N SER A 611 9.09 36.29 -21.44
CA SER A 611 9.17 34.91 -21.97
C SER A 611 10.26 34.71 -23.02
N LYS A 612 10.66 35.78 -23.75
CA LYS A 612 11.68 35.73 -24.81
C LYS A 612 13.10 35.58 -24.27
N HIS A 613 13.28 35.70 -22.96
CA HIS A 613 14.58 35.72 -22.29
C HIS A 613 14.68 34.56 -21.29
N GLY A 614 15.71 33.72 -21.43
CA GLY A 614 15.97 32.61 -20.52
C GLY A 614 16.48 33.07 -19.16
N LEU A 615 16.11 32.34 -18.10
CA LEU A 615 16.63 32.48 -16.75
C LEU A 615 17.68 31.38 -16.50
N TYR A 616 18.83 31.73 -15.92
CA TYR A 616 19.99 30.84 -15.83
C TYR A 616 20.76 30.97 -14.49
N THR A 617 21.56 29.96 -14.11
CA THR A 617 22.45 30.04 -12.93
C THR A 617 23.69 30.91 -13.13
N ASN A 618 24.15 31.02 -14.38
CA ASN A 618 25.23 31.89 -14.84
C ASN A 618 24.73 32.71 -16.03
N PRO A 619 25.43 33.78 -16.47
CA PRO A 619 25.13 34.41 -17.75
C PRO A 619 25.12 33.37 -18.89
N ASN A 620 24.18 33.53 -19.84
CA ASN A 620 23.93 32.50 -20.87
C ASN A 620 25.20 32.23 -21.70
N ASN A 621 25.52 30.96 -21.91
CA ASN A 621 26.71 30.46 -22.62
C ASN A 621 28.08 30.81 -22.00
N THR A 622 28.19 31.27 -20.75
CA THR A 622 29.52 31.61 -20.15
C THR A 622 30.12 30.55 -19.22
N SER A 623 29.52 29.34 -19.15
CA SER A 623 30.02 28.19 -18.37
C SER A 623 29.40 26.88 -18.87
N GLU A 624 30.14 25.77 -18.81
CA GLU A 624 29.57 24.42 -19.05
C GLU A 624 28.55 24.03 -17.97
N GLN A 625 28.65 24.62 -16.77
CA GLN A 625 27.75 24.39 -15.63
C GLN A 625 26.51 25.33 -15.65
N THR A 626 26.26 26.03 -16.76
CA THR A 626 25.08 26.90 -16.88
C THR A 626 23.80 26.07 -16.99
N LEU A 627 23.02 26.04 -15.90
CA LEU A 627 21.68 25.47 -15.87
C LEU A 627 20.68 26.52 -16.38
N LYS A 628 19.71 26.10 -17.19
CA LYS A 628 18.55 26.93 -17.56
C LYS A 628 17.41 26.70 -16.57
N LEU A 629 17.17 27.68 -15.70
CA LEU A 629 16.15 27.66 -14.66
C LEU A 629 14.74 27.98 -15.18
N GLY A 630 14.62 28.50 -16.40
CA GLY A 630 13.34 28.78 -17.05
C GLY A 630 13.40 29.96 -18.02
N THR A 631 12.43 30.86 -17.91
CA THR A 631 12.39 32.16 -18.61
C THR A 631 11.95 33.27 -17.65
N GLY A 632 12.15 34.53 -18.02
CA GLY A 632 11.74 35.67 -17.20
C GLY A 632 10.24 35.74 -16.90
N SER A 633 9.39 35.07 -17.68
CA SER A 633 7.93 35.08 -17.49
C SER A 633 7.48 34.54 -16.12
N SER A 634 8.24 33.64 -15.50
CA SER A 634 7.99 33.13 -14.13
C SER A 634 8.00 34.23 -13.06
N TYR A 635 8.60 35.38 -13.38
CA TYR A 635 8.71 36.55 -12.51
C TYR A 635 8.09 37.81 -13.15
N ALA A 636 7.29 37.66 -14.21
CA ALA A 636 6.67 38.78 -14.91
C ALA A 636 5.86 39.70 -13.97
N ASN A 637 6.00 41.01 -14.19
CA ASN A 637 5.40 42.09 -13.40
C ASN A 637 5.80 42.10 -11.90
N ARG A 638 6.82 41.33 -11.47
CA ARG A 638 7.33 41.37 -10.10
C ARG A 638 8.46 42.38 -9.96
N THR A 639 8.44 43.14 -8.86
CA THR A 639 9.58 43.93 -8.37
C THR A 639 10.70 43.00 -7.90
N VAL A 640 11.94 43.33 -8.25
CA VAL A 640 13.16 42.56 -7.97
C VAL A 640 14.36 43.48 -7.74
N GLU A 641 15.36 42.97 -7.03
CA GLU A 641 16.64 43.65 -6.80
C GLU A 641 17.73 43.04 -7.69
N VAL A 642 18.18 43.77 -8.70
CA VAL A 642 19.44 43.52 -9.40
C VAL A 642 20.61 43.77 -8.42
N VAL A 643 21.49 42.78 -8.30
CA VAL A 643 22.63 42.75 -7.37
C VAL A 643 24.00 42.69 -8.08
N ASN A 644 24.02 42.29 -9.35
CA ASN A 644 25.18 42.34 -10.24
C ASN A 644 24.71 42.47 -11.70
N SER A 645 25.58 42.99 -12.56
CA SER A 645 25.46 42.93 -14.01
C SER A 645 26.65 42.24 -14.66
N ALA A 646 26.43 41.72 -15.86
CA ALA A 646 27.40 40.98 -16.66
C ALA A 646 27.31 41.46 -18.11
N LYS A 647 28.43 41.87 -18.70
CA LYS A 647 28.58 42.12 -20.13
C LYS A 647 29.21 40.90 -20.78
N ILE A 648 28.49 40.28 -21.71
CA ILE A 648 28.91 39.08 -22.44
C ILE A 648 29.63 39.51 -23.74
N SER A 649 30.56 38.69 -24.27
CA SER A 649 31.27 38.93 -25.55
C SER A 649 30.35 39.18 -26.75
N THR A 650 29.13 38.65 -26.72
CA THR A 650 28.06 38.91 -27.71
C THR A 650 27.48 40.33 -27.66
N GLY A 651 27.93 41.17 -26.72
CA GLY A 651 27.36 42.50 -26.46
C GLY A 651 26.10 42.49 -25.58
N VAL A 652 25.55 41.30 -25.26
CA VAL A 652 24.39 41.16 -24.38
C VAL A 652 24.76 41.56 -22.95
N MET A 653 23.92 42.39 -22.34
CA MET A 653 23.92 42.65 -20.90
C MET A 653 22.95 41.70 -20.20
N ALA A 654 23.41 41.07 -19.11
CA ALA A 654 22.57 40.29 -18.21
C ALA A 654 22.62 40.88 -16.80
N TYR A 655 21.51 40.76 -16.06
CA TYR A 655 21.40 41.14 -14.66
C TYR A 655 21.19 39.90 -13.80
N GLN A 656 21.98 39.81 -12.72
CA GLN A 656 21.70 38.91 -11.62
C GLN A 656 20.71 39.60 -10.70
N PHE A 657 19.59 38.95 -10.40
CA PHE A 657 18.60 39.50 -9.50
C PHE A 657 18.30 38.58 -8.32
N SER A 658 17.85 39.19 -7.24
CA SER A 658 17.37 38.56 -6.02
C SER A 658 15.91 38.92 -5.77
N ARG A 659 15.28 38.14 -4.89
CA ARG A 659 13.97 38.40 -4.32
C ARG A 659 14.01 37.97 -2.86
N ASN A 660 13.54 38.83 -1.94
CA ASN A 660 13.60 38.60 -0.50
C ASN A 660 15.02 38.27 -0.01
N GLY A 661 16.05 38.92 -0.56
CA GLY A 661 17.47 38.66 -0.28
C GLY A 661 18.08 37.40 -0.92
N GLN A 662 17.27 36.49 -1.47
CA GLN A 662 17.77 35.27 -2.13
C GLN A 662 18.02 35.52 -3.62
N VAL A 663 19.22 35.18 -4.12
CA VAL A 663 19.57 35.26 -5.54
C VAL A 663 18.75 34.24 -6.34
N VAL A 664 18.04 34.72 -7.36
CA VAL A 664 17.19 33.91 -8.24
C VAL A 664 17.94 33.40 -9.46
N GLY A 665 18.85 34.21 -10.01
CA GLY A 665 19.66 33.86 -11.17
C GLY A 665 19.95 35.05 -12.08
N TRP A 666 20.47 34.75 -13.27
CA TRP A 666 20.79 35.69 -14.34
C TRP A 666 19.71 35.70 -15.42
N LEU A 667 19.32 36.90 -15.84
CA LEU A 667 18.34 37.15 -16.90
C LEU A 667 18.83 38.31 -17.79
N ASP A 668 18.49 38.28 -19.07
CA ASP A 668 18.80 39.33 -20.05
C ASP A 668 18.25 40.70 -19.58
N SER A 669 19.06 41.76 -19.64
CA SER A 669 18.65 43.10 -19.18
C SER A 669 17.39 43.61 -19.89
N ARG A 670 17.15 43.19 -21.14
CA ARG A 670 15.99 43.58 -21.94
C ARG A 670 14.66 43.03 -21.42
N ALA A 671 14.70 42.05 -20.50
CA ALA A 671 13.54 41.52 -19.79
C ALA A 671 13.09 42.36 -18.59
N PHE A 672 13.87 43.36 -18.17
CA PHE A 672 13.57 44.26 -17.07
C PHE A 672 13.01 45.58 -17.58
N LYS A 673 12.25 46.29 -16.75
CA LYS A 673 11.77 47.64 -17.04
C LYS A 673 12.85 48.67 -16.69
N GLU A 674 13.12 49.58 -17.61
CA GLU A 674 14.00 50.71 -17.34
C GLU A 674 13.26 51.79 -16.53
N TYR A 675 13.95 52.30 -15.51
CA TYR A 675 13.50 53.39 -14.64
C TYR A 675 14.48 54.55 -14.74
N ASP A 676 13.99 55.77 -14.57
CA ASP A 676 14.80 56.98 -14.71
C ASP A 676 15.82 57.09 -13.58
N LYS A 677 17.09 57.30 -13.92
CA LYS A 677 18.16 57.49 -12.95
C LYS A 677 18.04 58.87 -12.33
N ILE A 678 18.01 58.93 -10.99
CA ILE A 678 18.22 60.17 -10.25
C ILE A 678 19.69 60.56 -10.45
N LEU A 679 19.92 61.75 -10.99
CA LEU A 679 21.25 62.31 -11.28
C LEU A 679 21.71 63.26 -10.17
N GLU A 680 20.76 63.88 -9.46
CA GLU A 680 20.99 64.93 -8.46
C GLU A 680 19.73 65.05 -7.59
N GLN A 681 19.89 65.26 -6.28
CA GLN A 681 18.78 65.52 -5.36
C GLN A 681 19.23 66.46 -4.22
N ASN A 682 18.49 67.55 -4.02
CA ASN A 682 18.84 68.63 -3.10
C ASN A 682 17.62 69.01 -2.22
N GLN A 683 17.85 69.46 -0.98
CA GLN A 683 16.80 69.94 -0.07
C GLN A 683 16.69 71.46 -0.15
N TYR A 684 15.70 71.97 -0.89
CA TYR A 684 15.53 73.40 -1.15
C TYR A 684 14.16 73.88 -0.68
N THR A 685 14.11 75.03 0.01
CA THR A 685 12.86 75.60 0.49
C THR A 685 12.63 77.05 0.05
N TYR A 686 11.54 77.21 -0.68
CA TYR A 686 11.00 78.45 -1.23
C TYR A 686 9.52 78.25 -1.56
N MET A 687 8.79 79.34 -1.76
CA MET A 687 7.39 79.32 -2.16
C MET A 687 7.25 79.29 -3.69
N ALA A 688 6.29 78.53 -4.18
CA ALA A 688 5.91 78.53 -5.60
C ALA A 688 4.38 78.59 -5.73
N ARG A 689 3.89 78.95 -6.91
CA ARG A 689 2.47 78.82 -7.28
C ARG A 689 2.33 77.77 -8.37
N VAL A 690 1.40 76.83 -8.18
CA VAL A 690 1.05 75.86 -9.24
C VAL A 690 0.35 76.59 -10.38
N LEU A 691 0.71 76.29 -11.61
CA LEU A 691 0.19 76.98 -12.80
C LEU A 691 -1.33 76.81 -12.97
N PRO A 692 -2.00 77.73 -13.71
CA PRO A 692 -3.42 77.60 -14.02
C PRO A 692 -3.76 76.25 -14.66
N GLU A 693 -5.01 75.79 -14.48
CA GLU A 693 -5.44 74.43 -14.83
C GLU A 693 -5.11 74.01 -16.28
N ASN A 694 -5.26 74.91 -17.24
CA ASN A 694 -4.95 74.62 -18.64
C ASN A 694 -3.48 74.24 -18.89
N GLN A 695 -2.56 74.69 -18.02
CA GLN A 695 -1.13 74.38 -18.03
C GLN A 695 -0.78 73.25 -17.05
N SER A 696 -1.33 73.23 -15.84
CA SER A 696 -0.99 72.22 -14.82
C SER A 696 -1.62 70.85 -15.04
N LYS A 697 -2.72 70.73 -15.80
CA LYS A 697 -3.42 69.45 -16.06
C LYS A 697 -2.59 68.37 -16.78
N ILE A 698 -1.48 68.72 -17.43
CA ILE A 698 -0.60 67.74 -18.11
C ILE A 698 0.48 67.15 -17.19
N HIS A 699 0.63 67.68 -15.97
CA HIS A 699 1.66 67.26 -15.03
C HIS A 699 1.07 66.39 -13.93
N GLY A 700 1.62 65.18 -13.76
CA GLY A 700 1.24 64.28 -12.67
C GLY A 700 1.80 64.74 -11.31
N VAL A 701 1.06 64.38 -10.26
CA VAL A 701 1.45 64.49 -8.85
C VAL A 701 1.64 63.07 -8.31
N TYR A 702 2.79 62.82 -7.67
CA TYR A 702 3.26 61.48 -7.29
C TYR A 702 3.65 61.41 -5.82
N ASP A 703 3.61 60.22 -5.21
CA ASP A 703 4.07 60.02 -3.83
C ASP A 703 5.60 60.13 -3.69
N ASP A 704 6.36 59.68 -4.68
CA ASP A 704 7.80 59.96 -4.82
C ASP A 704 8.20 60.41 -6.24
N ILE A 705 9.50 60.59 -6.49
CA ILE A 705 10.05 61.02 -7.79
C ILE A 705 9.61 60.05 -8.91
N ASN A 706 8.78 60.55 -9.83
CA ASN A 706 8.12 59.79 -10.90
C ASN A 706 9.08 58.88 -11.70
N ASN A 707 8.64 57.63 -11.91
CA ASN A 707 9.31 56.61 -12.71
C ASN A 707 10.79 56.34 -12.34
N THR A 708 11.20 56.59 -11.10
CA THR A 708 12.53 56.22 -10.58
C THR A 708 12.61 54.81 -9.99
N ARG A 709 11.47 54.24 -9.56
CA ARG A 709 11.33 52.85 -9.08
C ARG A 709 9.90 52.32 -9.32
N PRO A 710 9.62 51.01 -9.11
CA PRO A 710 8.32 50.41 -9.45
C PRO A 710 7.11 50.92 -8.65
N GLU A 711 7.33 51.34 -7.41
CA GLU A 711 6.27 51.49 -6.41
C GLU A 711 5.58 52.86 -6.43
N ILE A 712 6.01 53.76 -7.31
CA ILE A 712 5.60 55.17 -7.33
C ILE A 712 4.19 55.31 -7.90
N LYS A 713 3.31 55.95 -7.14
CA LYS A 713 1.87 56.10 -7.43
C LYS A 713 1.56 57.50 -7.92
N LEU A 714 0.73 57.59 -8.95
CA LEU A 714 0.09 58.84 -9.36
C LEU A 714 -1.07 59.14 -8.39
N LEU A 715 -0.95 60.22 -7.63
CA LEU A 715 -1.97 60.73 -6.68
C LEU A 715 -3.03 61.62 -7.38
N GLY A 716 -2.71 62.08 -8.59
CA GLY A 716 -3.60 62.85 -9.45
C GLY A 716 -2.82 63.75 -10.41
N MET A 717 -3.52 64.69 -11.05
CA MET A 717 -2.91 65.72 -11.89
C MET A 717 -2.78 67.04 -11.13
N ALA A 718 -1.80 67.87 -11.49
CA ALA A 718 -1.45 69.07 -10.73
C ALA A 718 -2.50 70.19 -10.79
N ASN A 719 -3.47 70.13 -11.72
CA ASN A 719 -4.61 71.04 -11.73
C ASN A 719 -5.48 70.97 -10.46
N LYS A 720 -5.46 69.85 -9.70
CA LYS A 720 -6.05 69.79 -8.34
C LYS A 720 -5.51 70.87 -7.39
N PHE A 721 -4.34 71.44 -7.68
CA PHE A 721 -3.69 72.50 -6.94
C PHE A 721 -3.59 73.81 -7.74
N ALA A 722 -4.28 73.95 -8.88
CA ALA A 722 -4.12 75.09 -9.80
C ALA A 722 -4.27 76.45 -9.08
N ASN A 723 -3.36 77.37 -9.40
CA ASN A 723 -3.23 78.70 -8.77
C ASN A 723 -2.91 78.72 -7.26
N GLN A 724 -2.84 77.57 -6.58
CA GLN A 724 -2.50 77.51 -5.16
C GLN A 724 -1.02 77.81 -4.91
N LYS A 725 -0.73 78.45 -3.78
CA LYS A 725 0.63 78.71 -3.31
C LYS A 725 1.09 77.53 -2.44
N VAL A 726 2.22 76.93 -2.79
CA VAL A 726 2.78 75.72 -2.19
C VAL A 726 4.20 75.96 -1.71
N THR A 727 4.62 75.24 -0.67
CA THR A 727 6.00 75.28 -0.17
C THR A 727 6.80 74.18 -0.85
N ILE A 728 7.86 74.52 -1.59
CA ILE A 728 8.83 73.54 -2.08
C ILE A 728 9.75 73.13 -0.92
N LEU A 729 10.12 71.84 -0.90
CA LEU A 729 10.92 71.20 0.15
C LEU A 729 12.19 70.52 -0.39
N ALA A 730 12.15 70.04 -1.64
CA ALA A 730 13.29 69.40 -2.30
C ALA A 730 13.17 69.49 -3.83
N SER A 731 14.28 69.27 -4.53
CA SER A 731 14.33 69.04 -5.97
C SER A 731 15.08 67.75 -6.28
N ALA A 732 14.67 67.02 -7.32
CA ALA A 732 15.37 65.87 -7.84
C ALA A 732 15.41 65.93 -9.37
N ARG A 733 16.61 65.86 -9.95
CA ARG A 733 16.82 65.83 -11.40
C ARG A 733 17.08 64.39 -11.82
N THR A 734 16.25 63.86 -12.70
CA THR A 734 16.48 62.58 -13.37
C THR A 734 17.05 62.79 -14.77
N ASN A 735 17.35 61.72 -15.50
CA ASN A 735 17.65 61.78 -16.93
C ASN A 735 16.44 62.16 -17.81
N ARG A 736 15.24 62.37 -17.24
CA ARG A 736 14.02 62.75 -17.95
C ARG A 736 13.52 64.16 -17.61
N SER A 737 13.55 64.55 -16.34
CA SER A 737 13.09 65.87 -15.91
C SER A 737 13.58 66.24 -14.52
N THR A 738 13.26 67.46 -14.08
CA THR A 738 13.39 67.87 -12.67
C THR A 738 12.01 67.81 -12.03
N TYR A 739 11.92 67.12 -10.89
CA TYR A 739 10.74 67.06 -10.04
C TYR A 739 10.98 67.87 -8.77
N LEU A 740 9.93 68.48 -8.23
CA LEU A 740 9.95 69.25 -6.99
C LEU A 740 9.03 68.58 -5.95
N LYS A 741 9.57 68.36 -4.75
CA LYS A 741 8.80 67.93 -3.59
C LYS A 741 8.12 69.16 -3.02
N PHE A 742 6.81 69.14 -2.88
CA PHE A 742 6.03 70.25 -2.35
C PHE A 742 5.20 69.82 -1.14
N SER A 743 4.74 70.81 -0.38
CA SER A 743 3.73 70.64 0.66
C SER A 743 2.61 71.67 0.53
N PHE A 744 1.38 71.21 0.77
CA PHE A 744 0.16 72.00 0.76
C PHE A 744 -0.90 71.31 1.63
N ASN A 745 -1.47 72.02 2.62
CA ASN A 745 -2.52 71.52 3.53
C ASN A 745 -2.28 70.09 4.05
N GLY A 746 -1.07 69.83 4.59
CA GLY A 746 -0.66 68.52 5.12
C GLY A 746 -0.28 67.47 4.06
N THR A 747 -0.68 67.65 2.80
CA THR A 747 -0.18 66.82 1.69
C THR A 747 1.32 67.09 1.49
N ILE A 748 2.09 66.02 1.25
CA ILE A 748 3.48 66.09 0.79
C ILE A 748 3.59 65.14 -0.41
N ALA A 749 4.04 65.65 -1.55
CA ALA A 749 4.10 64.91 -2.81
C ALA A 749 5.16 65.52 -3.75
N TRP A 750 5.40 64.89 -4.89
CA TRP A 750 6.25 65.40 -5.96
C TRP A 750 5.45 65.76 -7.21
N MET A 751 5.84 66.82 -7.91
CA MET A 751 5.35 67.14 -9.25
C MET A 751 6.49 67.60 -10.17
N ASP A 752 6.27 67.63 -11.49
CA ASP A 752 7.25 68.14 -12.45
C ASP A 752 7.52 69.64 -12.20
N ALA A 753 8.78 70.08 -12.28
CA ALA A 753 9.14 71.48 -12.02
C ALA A 753 8.43 72.48 -12.96
N ARG A 754 8.02 72.05 -14.16
CA ARG A 754 7.26 72.87 -15.12
C ARG A 754 5.82 73.14 -14.68
N ALA A 755 5.30 72.40 -13.70
CA ALA A 755 3.95 72.60 -13.18
C ALA A 755 3.80 73.81 -12.25
N VAL A 756 4.91 74.45 -11.85
CA VAL A 756 4.93 75.57 -10.89
C VAL A 756 5.75 76.76 -11.40
N ARG A 757 5.39 77.95 -10.93
CA ARG A 757 6.19 79.17 -11.05
C ARG A 757 6.67 79.59 -9.65
N PRO A 758 7.97 79.77 -9.40
CA PRO A 758 8.46 80.29 -8.12
C PRO A 758 7.86 81.66 -7.78
N GLU A 759 7.60 81.91 -6.49
CA GLU A 759 7.18 83.19 -5.94
C GLU A 759 8.21 83.68 -4.92
N LEU A 760 9.42 83.94 -5.42
CA LEU A 760 10.53 84.41 -4.61
C LEU A 760 10.35 85.88 -4.22
N ASP A 761 10.71 86.19 -2.97
CA ASP A 761 10.86 87.55 -2.50
C ASP A 761 12.15 88.20 -3.04
N LYS A 762 12.13 89.51 -3.24
CA LYS A 762 13.34 90.31 -3.48
C LYS A 762 14.00 90.64 -2.13
N VAL A 763 15.31 90.84 -2.13
CA VAL A 763 16.05 91.33 -0.95
C VAL A 763 17.06 92.40 -1.35
N VAL A 764 17.11 93.47 -0.57
CA VAL A 764 18.19 94.48 -0.63
C VAL A 764 19.18 94.13 0.47
N ILE A 765 20.45 93.93 0.11
CA ILE A 765 21.52 93.54 1.04
C ILE A 765 22.47 94.71 1.25
N GLU A 766 22.76 95.01 2.51
CA GLU A 766 23.68 96.06 2.94
C GLU A 766 24.76 95.46 3.86
N LYS A 767 26.00 95.96 3.77
CA LYS A 767 27.05 95.61 4.72
C LYS A 767 26.74 96.24 6.08
N GLU A 768 26.80 95.44 7.13
CA GLU A 768 26.55 95.88 8.50
C GLU A 768 27.45 95.06 9.42
N LYS A 769 28.17 95.71 10.35
CA LYS A 769 29.11 95.04 11.25
C LYS A 769 28.72 95.30 12.70
N ILE A 770 27.99 94.37 13.31
CA ILE A 770 27.45 94.50 14.66
C ILE A 770 27.71 93.23 15.46
N THR A 771 28.24 93.36 16.68
CA THR A 771 28.31 92.26 17.64
C THR A 771 27.06 92.27 18.51
N THR A 772 26.28 91.19 18.49
CA THR A 772 25.06 91.01 19.30
C THR A 772 25.06 89.55 19.84
N SER A 773 23.95 89.09 20.40
CA SER A 773 23.72 87.70 20.81
C SER A 773 22.38 87.18 20.30
N ILE A 774 22.29 85.88 20.04
CA ILE A 774 21.02 85.23 19.73
C ILE A 774 20.15 85.18 20.99
N LYS A 775 18.85 85.43 20.86
CA LYS A 775 17.87 85.35 21.95
C LYS A 775 17.74 83.94 22.55
N SER A 776 17.05 83.86 23.68
CA SER A 776 16.67 82.61 24.35
C SER A 776 16.06 81.59 23.38
N VAL A 777 16.15 80.30 23.74
CA VAL A 777 15.64 79.19 22.94
C VAL A 777 14.18 79.40 22.53
N SER A 778 13.32 79.86 23.45
CA SER A 778 11.89 80.09 23.18
C SER A 778 11.62 81.10 22.06
N GLU A 779 12.44 82.15 21.94
CA GLU A 779 12.30 83.18 20.92
C GLU A 779 13.00 82.78 19.61
N SER A 780 14.26 82.35 19.69
CA SER A 780 15.06 82.01 18.52
C SER A 780 14.57 80.72 17.80
N ASN A 781 13.84 79.84 18.48
CA ASN A 781 13.19 78.68 17.86
C ASN A 781 12.05 79.06 16.89
N LYS A 782 11.49 80.27 16.99
CA LYS A 782 10.44 80.79 16.09
C LYS A 782 10.97 81.12 14.69
N HIS A 783 12.30 81.18 14.52
CA HIS A 783 12.96 81.67 13.32
C HIS A 783 13.85 80.59 12.70
N GLY A 784 13.70 80.38 11.39
CA GLY A 784 14.52 79.44 10.63
C GLY A 784 15.90 80.03 10.29
N LEU A 785 16.93 79.18 10.32
CA LEU A 785 18.27 79.48 9.81
C LEU A 785 18.40 78.94 8.38
N TYR A 786 18.98 79.73 7.47
CA TYR A 786 19.00 79.45 6.03
C TYR A 786 20.33 79.77 5.36
N THR A 787 20.63 79.17 4.19
CA THR A 787 21.82 79.51 3.38
C THR A 787 21.70 80.85 2.65
N GLN A 788 20.47 81.30 2.37
CA GLN A 788 20.13 82.60 1.80
C GLN A 788 18.98 83.23 2.61
N PRO A 789 18.64 84.52 2.41
CA PRO A 789 17.41 85.07 2.97
C PRO A 789 16.19 84.20 2.59
N ASN A 790 15.30 83.97 3.56
CA ASN A 790 14.21 83.01 3.37
C ASN A 790 13.31 83.43 2.20
N ASN A 791 12.94 82.47 1.35
CA ASN A 791 12.18 82.66 0.12
C ASN A 791 12.83 83.53 -0.98
N THR A 792 14.14 83.84 -0.96
CA THR A 792 14.76 84.70 -2.01
C THR A 792 15.61 83.96 -3.04
N SER A 793 15.69 82.62 -2.99
CA SER A 793 16.48 81.82 -3.94
C SER A 793 15.90 80.41 -4.13
N LEU A 794 16.04 79.87 -5.35
CA LEU A 794 15.70 78.47 -5.66
C LEU A 794 16.67 77.46 -5.03
N LYS A 795 17.87 77.91 -4.64
CA LYS A 795 18.92 77.13 -3.96
C LYS A 795 19.04 77.52 -2.48
N ASN A 796 17.93 77.94 -1.87
CA ASN A 796 17.88 78.24 -0.44
C ASN A 796 17.64 76.96 0.36
N GLU A 797 18.53 76.65 1.31
CA GLU A 797 18.47 75.47 2.16
C GLU A 797 18.14 75.89 3.60
N LYS A 798 17.36 75.10 4.33
CA LYS A 798 17.08 75.36 5.75
C LYS A 798 18.10 74.61 6.62
N LEU A 799 19.06 75.35 7.16
CA LEU A 799 20.14 74.85 8.02
C LEU A 799 19.68 74.52 9.45
N GLY A 800 18.49 74.98 9.84
CA GLY A 800 17.88 74.63 11.13
C GLY A 800 16.92 75.71 11.66
N LEU A 801 16.96 75.92 12.97
CA LEU A 801 16.28 76.99 13.70
C LEU A 801 17.33 77.81 14.48
N GLY A 802 17.04 79.08 14.75
CA GLY A 802 17.94 79.97 15.50
C GLY A 802 18.29 79.46 16.90
N SER A 803 17.41 78.66 17.50
CA SER A 803 17.58 78.00 18.81
C SER A 803 18.85 77.16 18.95
N LYS A 804 19.43 76.66 17.86
CA LYS A 804 20.74 75.98 17.86
C LYS A 804 21.89 76.87 18.35
N TYR A 805 21.73 78.18 18.26
CA TYR A 805 22.75 79.19 18.58
C TYR A 805 22.31 80.12 19.74
N ALA A 806 21.23 79.78 20.46
CA ALA A 806 20.64 80.61 21.50
C ALA A 806 21.63 81.02 22.59
N GLY A 807 21.61 82.31 22.97
CA GLY A 807 22.50 82.90 23.99
C GLY A 807 23.94 83.15 23.53
N GLN A 808 24.36 82.65 22.37
CA GLN A 808 25.73 82.83 21.88
C GLN A 808 25.93 84.26 21.33
N LYS A 809 27.12 84.83 21.57
CA LYS A 809 27.54 86.09 20.95
C LYS A 809 27.97 85.84 19.50
N VAL A 810 27.54 86.70 18.59
CA VAL A 810 27.70 86.54 17.14
C VAL A 810 28.06 87.87 16.47
N GLU A 811 28.79 87.79 15.36
CA GLU A 811 29.09 88.93 14.49
C GLU A 811 28.10 88.93 13.31
N VAL A 812 27.19 89.91 13.27
CA VAL A 812 26.44 90.24 12.05
C VAL A 812 27.39 90.90 11.07
N ILE A 813 27.39 90.42 9.82
CA ILE A 813 28.27 90.88 8.73
C ILE A 813 27.52 91.51 7.55
N GLN A 814 26.22 91.23 7.42
CA GLN A 814 25.33 91.82 6.42
C GLN A 814 23.90 91.85 6.98
N LYS A 815 23.11 92.84 6.56
CA LYS A 815 21.64 92.84 6.72
C LYS A 815 20.95 92.70 5.38
N GLY A 816 19.78 92.09 5.37
CA GLY A 816 18.94 91.90 4.20
C GLY A 816 17.51 92.36 4.50
N LYS A 817 17.00 93.36 3.78
CA LYS A 817 15.60 93.77 3.86
C LYS A 817 14.82 93.09 2.74
N ILE A 818 13.93 92.17 3.10
CA ILE A 818 13.14 91.36 2.19
C ILE A 818 11.88 92.13 1.76
N SER A 819 11.37 91.90 0.54
CA SER A 819 10.19 92.59 -0.02
C SER A 819 8.91 92.43 0.79
N ASN A 820 8.79 91.36 1.57
CA ASN A 820 7.71 91.13 2.53
C ASN A 820 7.86 91.91 3.85
N GLY A 821 8.87 92.80 3.96
CA GLY A 821 9.13 93.65 5.12
C GLY A 821 10.04 93.04 6.19
N VAL A 822 10.33 91.73 6.13
CA VAL A 822 11.20 91.07 7.11
C VAL A 822 12.65 91.54 6.92
N LEU A 823 13.29 91.91 8.04
CA LEU A 823 14.73 92.14 8.12
C LEU A 823 15.42 90.85 8.57
N VAL A 824 16.48 90.45 7.87
CA VAL A 824 17.33 89.31 8.22
C VAL A 824 18.78 89.76 8.40
N TYR A 825 19.53 89.02 9.21
CA TYR A 825 20.97 89.19 9.38
C TYR A 825 21.72 87.96 8.91
N GLN A 826 22.81 88.19 8.18
CA GLN A 826 23.84 87.19 7.94
C GLN A 826 24.88 87.30 9.05
N PHE A 827 25.20 86.18 9.71
CA PHE A 827 26.08 86.20 10.88
C PHE A 827 27.15 85.11 10.88
N LYS A 828 28.17 85.37 11.68
CA LYS A 828 29.27 84.48 12.02
C LYS A 828 29.28 84.13 13.50
N LEU A 829 29.84 82.96 13.79
CA LEU A 829 30.30 82.53 15.11
C LEU A 829 31.74 82.04 14.92
N ASP A 830 32.67 82.43 15.80
CA ASP A 830 34.08 81.98 15.78
C ASP A 830 34.74 82.09 14.38
N ASN A 831 34.54 83.25 13.72
CA ASN A 831 34.88 83.56 12.33
C ASN A 831 34.19 82.72 11.22
N GLN A 832 33.56 81.60 11.53
CA GLN A 832 32.81 80.76 10.59
C GLN A 832 31.48 81.39 10.21
N LEU A 833 31.15 81.39 8.92
CA LEU A 833 29.84 81.81 8.39
C LEU A 833 28.76 80.78 8.77
N ILE A 834 27.70 81.22 9.44
CA ILE A 834 26.63 80.33 9.92
C ILE A 834 25.40 80.36 9.00
N GLY A 835 25.02 81.53 8.49
CA GLY A 835 23.89 81.68 7.56
C GLY A 835 23.07 82.94 7.81
N TRP A 836 21.86 82.94 7.26
CA TRP A 836 20.86 84.00 7.40
C TRP A 836 19.76 83.62 8.39
N LEU A 837 19.44 84.53 9.30
CA LEU A 837 18.40 84.38 10.32
C LEU A 837 17.60 85.69 10.45
N ASP A 838 16.33 85.59 10.86
CA ASP A 838 15.44 86.73 11.13
C ASP A 838 16.03 87.66 12.20
N SER A 839 16.07 88.97 11.95
CA SER A 839 16.64 89.94 12.89
C SER A 839 15.96 89.91 14.27
N ARG A 840 14.69 89.49 14.32
CA ARG A 840 13.93 89.36 15.58
C ARG A 840 14.49 88.29 16.51
N ALA A 841 15.31 87.35 16.01
CA ALA A 841 16.00 86.33 16.79
C ALA A 841 17.26 86.83 17.53
N PHE A 842 17.68 88.08 17.30
CA PHE A 842 18.87 88.70 17.91
C PHE A 842 18.46 89.71 18.98
N ASN A 843 19.34 89.99 19.93
CA ASN A 843 19.16 91.02 20.97
C ASN A 843 19.52 92.42 20.47
#